data_AF-A0A1H2TJF4-F1
#
_entry.id   AF-A0A1H2TJF4-F1
#
_cell.length_a   1.000
_cell.length_b   1.000
_cell.length_c   1.000
_cell.angle_alpha   90.00
_cell.angle_beta   90.00
_cell.angle_gamma   90.00
#
_symmetry.space_group_name_H-M   'P 1'
#
loop_
_entity.id
_entity.type
_entity.pdbx_description
1 polymer ?
#
loop_
_entity_poly.entity_id
_entity_poly.type
_entity_poly.pdbx_seq_one_letter_code
_entity_poly.pdbx_strand_id
1 'polypeptide(L)'
;MKRKKVGLFIENSDHYNMETIRGAFYACLELDQDLVVFTGSGTTKRGSFEHLLNKNYAYELSDYMDMDRILVPVGSIMIGQNNMNKYLGHFKTPIITLNYDNDNYYSFSYANDSIKDIAKYLIAQKKCKKIAFIGGPINKHSTYTRLHSFKEALKEYNLEYDEEYTCHCSNYTSDNHNSIRPFLISHPEIDGIICVTDNLAYCCYDILNEMNVQIGKDILIASFDDEVTSAYQTPPLASVHADSAYLAFTAVYRSNNHYEKVNEFISTKFMPRESIGVSNDDRNYVHYFLFHSFLKHEPLDHIAQGLAIYLCDDKVIFNDQLYSHIVDLFHNLLLSHDQCDNNILRKIDELLPLVLTENSSTHIDIIKLNYIIDEIYQLKSQILKQKILRTHIHIYHQIIMRYHSIKCNLYNTLTSHLLNINIINRLSMLNNSTYKFQSMISECISLLNIKHIMILTFPSVVHFDQNKSIEPPDELNILLYIKDGKRQSLSTNHCQLEDVLDFFPSHYKSVSSLSFNNDNYGLLVTDHPFTRLADIDYISSQLGASIFITNMLEHLNMTSITDELTSIYNRRGIQKQIRIVINNLKENEYAYVIFIDLDKLKEINDRYGHESGDCAIIMASKILLGAFPDDIVGRVGGDEFLVIIKPDHLKIIEHIDDRIEAATKALEKEYQYPFTVSLSYGVSILDYYTDEHTIKDIIDAADNFMYEHKRKRRSNS
;
A
#
# COMPACT_ATOMS: atom_id res chain seq x y z
N MET A 1 24.67 0.66 -17.58
CA MET A 1 24.73 0.00 -16.26
C MET A 1 23.33 0.02 -15.68
N LYS A 2 22.86 -1.08 -15.08
CA LYS A 2 21.57 -1.11 -14.37
C LYS A 2 21.68 -0.17 -13.16
N ARG A 3 20.67 0.69 -12.94
CA ARG A 3 20.64 1.58 -11.76
C ARG A 3 20.56 0.72 -10.49
N LYS A 4 21.29 1.10 -9.45
CA LYS A 4 21.16 0.44 -8.15
C LYS A 4 19.75 0.66 -7.59
N LYS A 5 19.21 -0.32 -6.88
CA LYS A 5 17.86 -0.30 -6.31
C LYS A 5 17.92 -0.33 -4.78
N VAL A 6 17.22 0.61 -4.15
CA VAL A 6 17.07 0.70 -2.70
C VAL A 6 15.65 0.35 -2.33
N GLY A 7 15.46 -0.72 -1.57
CA GLY A 7 14.18 -1.07 -0.98
C GLY A 7 13.90 -0.21 0.25
N LEU A 8 12.64 0.18 0.46
CA LEU A 8 12.18 0.82 1.71
C LEU A 8 10.88 0.15 2.16
N PHE A 9 10.85 -0.34 3.39
CA PHE A 9 9.65 -0.93 3.98
C PHE A 9 8.81 0.14 4.69
N ILE A 10 7.52 0.17 4.39
CA ILE A 10 6.55 1.04 5.08
C ILE A 10 5.27 0.28 5.40
N GLU A 11 4.63 0.62 6.50
CA GLU A 11 3.42 -0.08 6.97
C GLU A 11 2.13 0.64 6.55
N ASN A 12 2.14 1.98 6.53
CA ASN A 12 0.97 2.80 6.25
C ASN A 12 1.38 4.15 5.64
N SER A 13 0.38 4.96 5.26
CA SER A 13 0.55 6.30 4.70
C SER A 13 0.59 7.42 5.75
N ASP A 14 1.09 7.17 6.96
CA ASP A 14 1.23 8.21 7.98
C ASP A 14 2.31 9.25 7.63
N HIS A 15 2.29 10.40 8.30
CA HIS A 15 3.22 11.50 8.00
C HIS A 15 4.68 11.09 8.17
N TYR A 16 5.00 10.25 9.17
CA TYR A 16 6.36 9.78 9.40
C TYR A 16 6.89 8.94 8.24
N ASN A 17 6.11 7.96 7.77
CA ASN A 17 6.47 7.10 6.63
C ASN A 17 6.56 7.92 5.34
N MET A 18 5.65 8.86 5.13
CA MET A 18 5.64 9.77 4.00
C MET A 18 6.91 10.62 3.90
N GLU A 19 7.35 11.20 5.00
CA GLU A 19 8.60 11.96 5.07
C GLU A 19 9.84 11.05 4.95
N THR A 20 9.79 9.83 5.48
CA THR A 20 10.84 8.82 5.31
C THR A 20 11.03 8.47 3.83
N ILE A 21 9.94 8.22 3.08
CA ILE A 21 9.97 7.98 1.63
C ILE A 21 10.57 9.19 0.91
N ARG A 22 10.14 10.41 1.28
CA ARG A 22 10.65 11.65 0.69
C ARG A 22 12.17 11.73 0.81
N GLY A 23 12.70 11.56 2.02
CA GLY A 23 14.14 11.60 2.29
C GLY A 23 14.93 10.56 1.49
N ALA A 24 14.48 9.31 1.53
CA ALA A 24 15.10 8.23 0.77
C ALA A 24 15.07 8.48 -0.74
N PHE A 25 13.95 9.02 -1.26
CA PHE A 25 13.76 9.29 -2.68
C PHE A 25 14.78 10.32 -3.19
N TYR A 26 14.95 11.41 -2.46
CA TYR A 26 15.90 12.45 -2.85
C TYR A 26 17.36 11.98 -2.76
N ALA A 27 17.72 11.17 -1.77
CA ALA A 27 19.04 10.55 -1.72
C ALA A 27 19.27 9.62 -2.92
N CYS A 28 18.26 8.84 -3.32
CA CYS A 28 18.34 8.01 -4.52
C CYS A 28 18.49 8.86 -5.79
N LEU A 29 17.78 9.97 -5.92
CA LEU A 29 17.92 10.90 -7.05
C LEU A 29 19.35 11.46 -7.15
N GLU A 30 19.95 11.90 -6.04
CA GLU A 30 21.32 12.41 -6.01
C GLU A 30 22.36 11.35 -6.42
N LEU A 31 22.11 10.09 -6.08
CA LEU A 31 23.01 8.97 -6.35
C LEU A 31 22.74 8.26 -7.69
N ASP A 32 21.77 8.72 -8.48
CA ASP A 32 21.27 8.05 -9.70
C ASP A 32 20.83 6.59 -9.45
N GLN A 33 20.00 6.41 -8.42
CA GLN A 33 19.47 5.11 -7.96
C GLN A 33 17.94 5.11 -8.00
N ASP A 34 17.37 3.91 -7.96
CA ASP A 34 15.92 3.72 -7.88
C ASP A 34 15.51 3.45 -6.42
N LEU A 35 14.48 4.15 -5.93
CA LEU A 35 13.79 3.81 -4.69
C LEU A 35 12.58 2.91 -5.00
N VAL A 36 12.50 1.80 -4.29
CA VAL A 36 11.39 0.84 -4.36
C VAL A 36 10.76 0.72 -2.99
N VAL A 37 9.53 1.21 -2.87
CA VAL A 37 8.77 1.20 -1.61
C VAL A 37 7.89 -0.04 -1.57
N PHE A 38 8.07 -0.87 -0.56
CA PHE A 38 7.21 -2.03 -0.32
C PHE A 38 6.20 -1.70 0.78
N THR A 39 4.91 -1.91 0.52
CA THR A 39 3.84 -1.59 1.47
C THR A 39 3.39 -2.83 2.26
N GLY A 40 3.26 -2.67 3.58
CA GLY A 40 2.75 -3.67 4.52
C GLY A 40 1.22 -3.68 4.59
N SER A 41 0.65 -4.63 5.34
CA SER A 41 -0.82 -4.79 5.43
C SER A 41 -1.48 -4.12 6.65
N GLY A 42 -0.71 -3.41 7.49
CA GLY A 42 -1.23 -2.63 8.62
C GLY A 42 -1.89 -3.45 9.73
N THR A 43 -1.63 -4.76 9.81
CA THR A 43 -2.43 -5.65 10.66
C THR A 43 -1.96 -5.69 12.12
N THR A 44 -2.94 -5.77 13.03
CA THR A 44 -2.75 -5.74 14.48
C THR A 44 -1.72 -6.75 14.98
N LYS A 45 -0.96 -6.38 16.03
CA LYS A 45 0.09 -7.15 16.77
C LYS A 45 -0.24 -8.59 17.22
N ARG A 46 -1.38 -9.17 16.86
CA ARG A 46 -1.84 -10.49 17.31
C ARG A 46 -1.67 -11.52 16.19
N GLY A 47 -0.61 -12.31 16.28
CA GLY A 47 -0.32 -13.45 15.39
C GLY A 47 1.01 -14.11 15.77
N SER A 48 1.24 -15.34 15.32
CA SER A 48 2.57 -15.97 15.38
C SER A 48 3.57 -15.16 14.52
N PHE A 49 4.87 -15.42 14.70
CA PHE A 49 5.90 -14.77 13.89
C PHE A 49 5.71 -15.03 12.39
N GLU A 50 5.39 -16.29 12.07
CA GLU A 50 5.08 -16.79 10.75
C GLU A 50 3.84 -16.09 10.15
N HIS A 51 2.85 -15.75 10.97
CA HIS A 51 1.67 -14.98 10.55
C HIS A 51 2.01 -13.54 10.14
N LEU A 52 3.01 -12.91 10.76
CA LEU A 52 3.44 -11.55 10.43
C LEU A 52 4.27 -11.49 9.14
N LEU A 53 5.15 -12.48 8.91
CA LEU A 53 5.86 -12.68 7.64
C LEU A 53 4.88 -12.76 6.46
N ASN A 54 3.87 -13.62 6.62
CA ASN A 54 2.84 -13.85 5.62
C ASN A 54 2.03 -12.59 5.28
N LYS A 55 1.68 -11.78 6.27
CA LYS A 55 0.90 -10.55 6.06
C LYS A 55 1.70 -9.40 5.47
N ASN A 56 3.02 -9.47 5.51
CA ASN A 56 3.92 -8.47 4.92
C ASN A 56 4.63 -9.02 3.69
N TYR A 57 3.95 -9.86 2.91
CA TYR A 57 4.50 -10.56 1.75
C TYR A 57 5.20 -9.65 0.73
N ALA A 58 4.78 -8.39 0.59
CA ALA A 58 5.49 -7.43 -0.26
C ALA A 58 6.95 -7.24 0.17
N TYR A 59 7.25 -7.26 1.48
CA TYR A 59 8.60 -7.15 2.01
C TYR A 59 9.45 -8.35 1.58
N GLU A 60 8.89 -9.56 1.66
CA GLU A 60 9.56 -10.82 1.29
C GLU A 60 10.02 -10.83 -0.17
N LEU A 61 9.31 -10.13 -1.05
CA LEU A 61 9.66 -10.02 -2.47
C LEU A 61 10.90 -9.18 -2.75
N SER A 62 11.35 -8.36 -1.79
CA SER A 62 12.52 -7.50 -1.96
C SER A 62 13.79 -8.30 -2.31
N ASP A 63 13.98 -9.48 -1.71
CA ASP A 63 15.12 -10.37 -1.99
C ASP A 63 15.09 -10.96 -3.42
N TYR A 64 13.94 -10.93 -4.09
CA TYR A 64 13.74 -11.49 -5.42
C TYR A 64 13.63 -10.42 -6.52
N MET A 65 13.65 -9.14 -6.15
CA MET A 65 13.54 -8.01 -7.08
C MET A 65 14.88 -7.29 -7.32
N ASP A 66 16.02 -7.96 -7.03
CA ASP A 66 17.38 -7.47 -7.31
C ASP A 66 17.69 -6.14 -6.59
N MET A 67 17.39 -6.08 -5.28
CA MET A 67 17.69 -4.92 -4.42
C MET A 67 19.17 -4.91 -4.00
N ASP A 68 19.82 -3.75 -4.02
CA ASP A 68 21.19 -3.57 -3.50
C ASP A 68 21.21 -3.42 -1.97
N ARG A 69 20.16 -2.82 -1.40
CA ARG A 69 19.98 -2.63 0.04
C ARG A 69 18.53 -2.34 0.40
N ILE A 70 18.17 -2.63 1.64
CA ILE A 70 16.83 -2.39 2.18
C ILE A 70 16.92 -1.49 3.41
N LEU A 71 16.18 -0.39 3.37
CA LEU A 71 15.96 0.51 4.49
C LEU A 71 14.74 0.04 5.28
N VAL A 72 14.90 -0.16 6.58
CA VAL A 72 13.83 -0.67 7.45
C VAL A 72 13.61 0.26 8.64
N PRO A 73 12.52 1.04 8.66
CA PRO A 73 12.09 1.79 9.83
C PRO A 73 11.43 0.85 10.85
N VAL A 74 12.26 0.19 11.65
CA VAL A 74 11.88 -0.87 12.60
C VAL A 74 10.79 -0.44 13.58
N GLY A 75 10.76 0.84 13.95
CA GLY A 75 9.74 1.42 14.83
C GLY A 75 8.33 1.47 14.22
N SER A 76 8.22 1.63 12.89
CA SER A 76 6.95 1.79 12.18
C SER A 76 6.39 0.49 11.60
N ILE A 77 7.24 -0.49 11.28
CA ILE A 77 6.79 -1.81 10.84
C ILE A 77 6.26 -2.65 12.01
N MET A 78 5.13 -3.34 11.81
CA MET A 78 4.44 -4.08 12.87
C MET A 78 4.97 -5.51 13.06
N ILE A 79 6.25 -5.67 13.39
CA ILE A 79 6.83 -6.98 13.77
C ILE A 79 7.10 -7.02 15.28
N GLY A 80 6.68 -8.10 15.94
CA GLY A 80 6.85 -8.26 17.39
C GLY A 80 8.31 -8.12 17.82
N GLN A 81 8.59 -7.32 18.86
CA GLN A 81 9.96 -6.95 19.25
C GLN A 81 10.88 -8.14 19.54
N ASN A 82 10.35 -9.19 20.16
CA ASN A 82 11.13 -10.38 20.51
C ASN A 82 11.61 -11.18 19.27
N ASN A 83 11.01 -10.93 18.10
CA ASN A 83 11.35 -11.62 16.86
C ASN A 83 11.98 -10.70 15.81
N MET A 84 12.26 -9.43 16.12
CA MET A 84 12.75 -8.47 15.13
C MET A 84 14.09 -8.90 14.53
N ASN A 85 15.07 -9.34 15.34
CA ASN A 85 16.35 -9.83 14.82
C ASN A 85 16.20 -11.09 13.98
N LYS A 86 15.28 -11.99 14.36
CA LYS A 86 14.96 -13.18 13.58
C LYS A 86 14.32 -12.80 12.24
N TYR A 87 13.46 -11.77 12.23
CA TYR A 87 12.86 -11.20 11.04
C TYR A 87 13.92 -10.59 10.14
N LEU A 88 14.62 -9.56 10.59
CA LEU A 88 15.60 -8.87 9.77
C LEU A 88 16.73 -9.81 9.31
N GLY A 89 17.10 -10.82 10.11
CA GLY A 89 18.13 -11.79 9.76
C GLY A 89 17.76 -12.81 8.68
N HIS A 90 16.48 -12.89 8.24
CA HIS A 90 16.10 -13.82 7.17
C HIS A 90 16.36 -13.26 5.76
N PHE A 91 16.39 -11.93 5.61
CA PHE A 91 16.64 -11.30 4.31
C PHE A 91 18.10 -11.48 3.89
N LYS A 92 18.29 -11.83 2.62
CA LYS A 92 19.61 -11.98 1.99
C LYS A 92 20.20 -10.62 1.61
N THR A 93 19.34 -9.67 1.26
CA THR A 93 19.73 -8.32 0.89
C THR A 93 20.24 -7.54 2.12
N PRO A 94 21.31 -6.74 2.00
CA PRO A 94 21.81 -5.93 3.12
C PRO A 94 20.74 -4.99 3.71
N ILE A 95 20.51 -5.11 5.02
CA ILE A 95 19.56 -4.27 5.76
C ILE A 95 20.26 -3.10 6.45
N ILE A 96 19.64 -1.93 6.35
CA ILE A 96 19.94 -0.72 7.11
C ILE A 96 18.72 -0.38 7.95
N THR A 97 18.91 -0.26 9.27
CA THR A 97 17.80 0.00 10.20
C THR A 97 17.67 1.48 10.51
N LEU A 98 16.43 1.97 10.57
CA LEU A 98 16.12 3.32 11.06
C LEU A 98 15.44 3.24 12.43
N ASN A 99 15.90 4.07 13.37
CA ASN A 99 15.41 4.15 14.75
C ASN A 99 15.45 2.80 15.50
N TYR A 100 16.52 2.02 15.26
CA TYR A 100 16.76 0.75 15.91
C TYR A 100 18.25 0.43 15.97
N ASP A 101 18.82 0.68 17.15
CA ASP A 101 20.23 0.47 17.45
C ASP A 101 20.50 -1.01 17.68
N ASN A 102 21.41 -1.59 16.88
CA ASN A 102 21.75 -3.00 16.96
C ASN A 102 23.09 -3.29 16.27
N ASP A 103 24.00 -3.95 16.98
CA ASP A 103 25.35 -4.26 16.50
C ASP A 103 25.38 -5.20 15.27
N ASN A 104 24.25 -5.82 14.91
CA ASN A 104 24.17 -6.69 13.74
C ASN A 104 23.95 -5.95 12.43
N TYR A 105 23.46 -4.71 12.46
CA TYR A 105 23.03 -3.94 11.30
C TYR A 105 23.74 -2.59 11.23
N TYR A 106 23.81 -2.00 10.04
CA TYR A 106 24.15 -0.58 9.92
C TYR A 106 22.90 0.22 10.30
N SER A 107 22.96 0.98 11.40
CA SER A 107 21.79 1.66 11.94
C SER A 107 21.93 3.18 11.93
N PHE A 108 20.79 3.84 11.75
CA PHE A 108 20.65 5.29 11.86
C PHE A 108 19.51 5.59 12.83
N SER A 109 19.81 6.28 13.93
CA SER A 109 18.83 6.62 14.95
C SER A 109 18.96 8.09 15.35
N TYR A 110 17.90 8.66 15.92
CA TYR A 110 17.99 10.00 16.49
C TYR A 110 18.87 10.03 17.74
N ALA A 111 19.71 11.05 17.85
CA ALA A 111 20.41 11.38 19.08
C ALA A 111 19.38 11.74 20.16
N ASN A 112 19.54 11.18 21.36
CA ASN A 112 18.61 11.40 22.48
C ASN A 112 18.94 12.66 23.32
N ASP A 113 19.98 13.41 22.93
CA ASP A 113 20.44 14.58 23.69
C ASP A 113 19.36 15.65 23.83
N SER A 114 18.46 15.79 22.86
CA SER A 114 17.41 16.82 22.93
C SER A 114 16.35 16.59 24.02
N ILE A 115 16.18 15.37 24.54
CA ILE A 115 15.35 15.18 25.75
C ILE A 115 16.06 15.74 26.98
N LYS A 116 17.38 15.62 27.02
CA LYS A 116 18.17 16.30 28.06
C LYS A 116 18.01 17.80 27.92
N ASP A 117 17.99 18.34 26.69
CA ASP A 117 17.77 19.77 26.47
C ASP A 117 16.41 20.25 26.97
N ILE A 118 15.32 19.49 26.74
CA ILE A 118 14.00 19.79 27.32
C ILE A 118 14.08 19.84 28.85
N ALA A 119 14.58 18.77 29.47
CA ALA A 119 14.63 18.67 30.92
C ALA A 119 15.50 19.78 31.53
N LYS A 120 16.67 20.04 30.93
CA LYS A 120 17.56 21.15 31.27
C LYS A 120 16.85 22.48 31.19
N TYR A 121 16.08 22.71 30.13
CA TYR A 121 15.33 23.94 29.96
C TYR A 121 14.26 24.11 31.05
N LEU A 122 13.46 23.07 31.32
CA LEU A 122 12.43 23.10 32.36
C LEU A 122 13.03 23.34 33.76
N ILE A 123 14.14 22.68 34.09
CA ILE A 123 14.79 22.80 35.41
C ILE A 123 15.53 24.14 35.54
N ALA A 124 16.41 24.48 34.59
CA ALA A 124 17.31 25.62 34.73
C ALA A 124 16.64 26.96 34.42
N GLN A 125 15.85 27.02 33.33
CA GLN A 125 15.26 28.27 32.85
C GLN A 125 13.88 28.51 33.47
N LYS A 126 13.06 27.45 33.60
CA LYS A 126 11.68 27.56 34.10
C LYS A 126 11.53 27.19 35.57
N LYS A 127 12.59 26.64 36.20
CA LYS A 127 12.64 26.30 37.63
C LYS A 127 11.58 25.27 38.06
N CYS A 128 11.16 24.40 37.13
CA CYS A 128 10.30 23.26 37.43
C CYS A 128 11.00 22.32 38.42
N LYS A 129 10.24 21.78 39.37
CA LYS A 129 10.74 20.85 40.41
C LYS A 129 10.12 19.47 40.32
N LYS A 130 8.89 19.37 39.82
CA LYS A 130 8.08 18.14 39.78
C LYS A 130 7.69 17.89 38.33
N ILE A 131 8.61 17.25 37.61
CA ILE A 131 8.48 16.99 36.18
C ILE A 131 7.98 15.56 35.98
N ALA A 132 6.81 15.42 35.39
CA ALA A 132 6.25 14.14 35.01
C ALA A 132 6.75 13.67 33.64
N PHE A 133 6.90 12.36 33.50
CA PHE A 133 7.23 11.70 32.24
C PHE A 133 6.05 10.85 31.77
N ILE A 134 5.51 11.14 30.59
CA ILE A 134 4.41 10.39 30.00
C ILE A 134 4.94 9.58 28.82
N GLY A 135 5.11 8.28 29.06
CA GLY A 135 5.63 7.31 28.11
C GLY A 135 4.55 6.52 27.40
N GLY A 136 4.94 5.92 26.27
CA GLY A 136 4.16 4.87 25.62
C GLY A 136 4.40 3.49 26.28
N PRO A 137 4.21 2.40 25.51
CA PRO A 137 4.37 1.04 26.02
C PRO A 137 5.78 0.79 26.57
N ILE A 138 5.85 0.20 27.77
CA ILE A 138 7.11 -0.04 28.51
C ILE A 138 8.12 -0.87 27.71
N ASN A 139 7.64 -1.79 26.88
CA ASN A 139 8.50 -2.67 26.08
C ASN A 139 9.14 -1.97 24.86
N LYS A 140 8.66 -0.78 24.48
CA LYS A 140 9.16 -0.09 23.29
C LYS A 140 10.50 0.59 23.53
N HIS A 141 11.45 0.33 22.63
CA HIS A 141 12.81 0.84 22.70
C HIS A 141 12.85 2.37 22.77
N SER A 142 12.03 3.06 21.95
CA SER A 142 11.92 4.53 21.96
C SER A 142 11.45 5.09 23.30
N THR A 143 10.54 4.43 24.01
CA THR A 143 10.12 4.88 25.36
C THR A 143 11.23 4.68 26.38
N TYR A 144 11.95 3.56 26.30
CA TYR A 144 13.07 3.26 27.19
C TYR A 144 14.23 4.26 27.04
N THR A 145 14.71 4.50 25.81
CA THR A 145 15.86 5.39 25.55
C THR A 145 15.56 6.84 25.95
N ARG A 146 14.34 7.29 25.66
CA ARG A 146 13.86 8.63 26.02
C ARG A 146 13.72 8.80 27.55
N LEU A 147 13.18 7.80 28.25
CA LEU A 147 13.11 7.79 29.72
C LEU A 147 14.51 7.76 30.36
N HIS A 148 15.44 6.99 29.80
CA HIS A 148 16.83 6.95 30.28
C HIS A 148 17.48 8.34 30.19
N SER A 149 17.31 9.02 29.05
CA SER A 149 17.87 10.36 28.84
C SER A 149 17.27 11.40 29.79
N PHE A 150 15.97 11.30 30.09
CA PHE A 150 15.33 12.11 31.12
C PHE A 150 15.92 11.86 32.52
N LYS A 151 16.13 10.59 32.90
CA LYS A 151 16.77 10.23 34.19
C LYS A 151 18.17 10.80 34.32
N GLU A 152 18.96 10.78 33.25
CA GLU A 152 20.30 11.37 33.23
C GLU A 152 20.26 12.89 33.42
N ALA A 153 19.32 13.58 32.75
CA ALA A 153 19.17 15.02 32.88
C ALA A 153 18.79 15.45 34.32
N LEU A 154 17.92 14.69 35.01
CA LEU A 154 17.59 14.93 36.41
C LEU A 154 18.82 14.80 37.32
N LYS A 155 19.64 13.76 37.10
CA LYS A 155 20.88 13.53 37.85
C LYS A 155 21.88 14.68 37.69
N GLU A 156 22.02 15.25 36.50
CA GLU A 156 22.91 16.40 36.25
C GLU A 156 22.54 17.64 37.10
N TYR A 157 21.28 17.78 37.52
CA TYR A 157 20.78 18.87 38.35
C TYR A 157 20.51 18.48 39.81
N ASN A 158 20.99 17.30 40.23
CA ASN A 158 20.76 16.74 41.57
C ASN A 158 19.27 16.60 41.95
N LEU A 159 18.41 16.30 40.96
CA LEU A 159 17.03 15.90 41.20
C LEU A 159 16.93 14.38 41.19
N GLU A 160 16.28 13.79 42.20
CA GLU A 160 16.00 12.37 42.23
C GLU A 160 14.84 12.03 41.29
N TYR A 161 15.01 10.95 40.52
CA TYR A 161 13.94 10.40 39.71
C TYR A 161 12.98 9.63 40.61
N ASP A 162 11.70 9.97 40.53
CA ASP A 162 10.62 9.30 41.23
C ASP A 162 9.74 8.55 40.22
N GLU A 163 9.52 7.26 40.46
CA GLU A 163 8.67 6.43 39.62
C GLU A 163 7.20 6.88 39.68
N GLU A 164 6.76 7.51 40.78
CA GLU A 164 5.39 8.03 40.93
C GLU A 164 5.06 9.12 39.90
N TYR A 165 6.06 9.85 39.38
CA TYR A 165 5.87 10.85 38.31
C TYR A 165 5.99 10.28 36.89
N THR A 166 5.90 8.96 36.73
CA THR A 166 5.95 8.30 35.41
C THR A 166 4.62 7.64 35.08
N CYS A 167 4.00 8.04 33.97
CA CYS A 167 2.79 7.40 33.44
C CYS A 167 3.13 6.62 32.15
N HIS A 168 2.73 5.35 32.08
CA HIS A 168 2.93 4.52 30.89
C HIS A 168 1.60 4.21 30.21
N CYS A 169 1.49 4.61 28.94
CA CYS A 169 0.33 4.39 28.09
C CYS A 169 0.41 3.07 27.31
N SER A 170 -0.74 2.54 26.91
CA SER A 170 -0.83 1.27 26.18
C SER A 170 -0.40 1.36 24.72
N ASN A 171 -0.35 2.57 24.17
CA ASN A 171 0.01 2.91 22.79
C ASN A 171 0.53 4.38 22.75
N TYR A 172 0.77 4.91 21.55
CA TYR A 172 1.25 6.29 21.33
C TYR A 172 0.16 7.24 20.80
N THR A 173 -1.11 6.83 20.80
CA THR A 173 -2.21 7.66 20.27
C THR A 173 -2.66 8.71 21.29
N SER A 174 -3.45 9.68 20.84
CA SER A 174 -4.11 10.64 21.73
C SER A 174 -5.24 10.01 22.56
N ASP A 175 -5.64 8.77 22.28
CA ASP A 175 -6.69 8.05 23.00
C ASP A 175 -6.13 7.30 24.23
N ASN A 176 -5.57 8.05 25.18
CA ASN A 176 -5.03 7.52 26.44
C ASN A 176 -5.61 8.21 27.69
N HIS A 177 -6.79 8.82 27.57
CA HIS A 177 -7.49 9.53 28.65
C HIS A 177 -7.64 8.68 29.92
N ASN A 178 -7.94 7.40 29.77
CA ASN A 178 -8.11 6.46 30.90
C ASN A 178 -6.85 6.24 31.73
N SER A 179 -5.65 6.46 31.16
CA SER A 179 -4.37 6.29 31.85
C SER A 179 -3.84 7.62 32.38
N ILE A 180 -3.88 8.67 31.56
CA ILE A 180 -3.26 9.96 31.88
C ILE A 180 -4.13 10.77 32.86
N ARG A 181 -5.47 10.74 32.73
CA ARG A 181 -6.35 11.57 33.57
C ARG A 181 -6.27 11.21 35.05
N PRO A 182 -6.39 9.93 35.47
CA PRO A 182 -6.27 9.58 36.88
C PRO A 182 -4.89 9.95 37.44
N PHE A 183 -3.84 9.81 36.64
CA PHE A 183 -2.47 10.14 37.00
C PHE A 183 -2.26 11.65 37.26
N LEU A 184 -2.77 12.52 36.38
CA LEU A 184 -2.67 13.97 36.58
C LEU A 184 -3.51 14.46 37.77
N ILE A 185 -4.67 13.83 38.01
CA ILE A 185 -5.52 14.14 39.17
C ILE A 185 -4.84 13.75 40.49
N SER A 186 -4.12 12.62 40.52
CA SER A 186 -3.44 12.16 41.74
C SER A 186 -2.16 12.93 42.06
N HIS A 187 -1.64 13.74 41.12
CA HIS A 187 -0.38 14.49 41.27
C HIS A 187 -0.54 15.97 40.89
N PRO A 188 -1.34 16.76 41.64
CA PRO A 188 -1.58 18.17 41.35
C PRO A 188 -0.34 19.07 41.52
N GLU A 189 0.74 18.56 42.13
CA GLU A 189 2.00 19.27 42.33
C GLU A 189 2.92 19.28 41.10
N ILE A 190 2.57 18.57 40.02
CA ILE A 190 3.35 18.54 38.78
C ILE A 190 3.35 19.94 38.15
N ASP A 191 4.55 20.48 37.91
CA ASP A 191 4.77 21.79 37.29
C ASP A 191 5.38 21.70 35.88
N GLY A 192 5.77 20.50 35.45
CA GLY A 192 6.25 20.22 34.10
C GLY A 192 5.90 18.81 33.61
N ILE A 193 5.65 18.65 32.33
CA ILE A 193 5.34 17.37 31.69
C ILE A 193 6.23 17.19 30.46
N ILE A 194 6.89 16.04 30.37
CA ILE A 194 7.61 15.59 29.17
C ILE A 194 6.88 14.38 28.60
N CYS A 195 6.31 14.53 27.42
CA CYS A 195 5.66 13.45 26.68
C CYS A 195 6.63 12.80 25.71
N VAL A 196 6.55 11.48 25.58
CA VAL A 196 7.37 10.74 24.61
C VAL A 196 6.99 11.05 23.17
N THR A 197 5.74 11.39 22.87
CA THR A 197 5.30 11.79 21.52
C THR A 197 4.34 12.97 21.60
N ASP A 198 4.21 13.72 20.49
CA ASP A 198 3.26 14.82 20.36
C ASP A 198 1.80 14.36 20.58
N ASN A 199 1.45 13.16 20.07
CA ASN A 199 0.12 12.57 20.26
C ASN A 199 -0.27 12.35 21.74
N LEU A 200 0.69 11.95 22.59
CA LEU A 200 0.45 11.85 24.03
C LEU A 200 0.33 13.24 24.68
N ALA A 201 1.05 14.24 24.19
CA ALA A 201 0.90 15.63 24.63
C ALA A 201 -0.48 16.19 24.26
N TYR A 202 -1.04 15.87 23.09
CA TYR A 202 -2.40 16.29 22.74
C TYR A 202 -3.45 15.73 23.71
N CYS A 203 -3.31 14.47 24.15
CA CYS A 203 -4.17 13.93 25.21
C CYS A 203 -4.02 14.72 26.53
N CYS A 204 -2.80 15.13 26.88
CA CYS A 204 -2.58 15.98 28.06
C CYS A 204 -3.24 17.35 27.91
N TYR A 205 -3.19 17.94 26.72
CA TYR A 205 -3.86 19.21 26.41
C TYR A 205 -5.37 19.10 26.66
N ASP A 206 -6.00 18.07 26.11
CA ASP A 206 -7.44 17.83 26.27
C ASP A 206 -7.81 17.71 27.75
N ILE A 207 -7.09 16.89 28.50
CA ILE A 207 -7.33 16.66 29.93
C ILE A 207 -7.13 17.95 30.75
N LEU A 208 -6.04 18.67 30.53
CA LEU A 208 -5.73 19.89 31.29
C LEU A 208 -6.69 21.03 30.98
N ASN A 209 -7.14 21.14 29.73
CA ASN A 209 -8.21 22.07 29.34
C ASN A 209 -9.53 21.73 30.04
N GLU A 210 -9.91 20.45 30.10
CA GLU A 210 -11.09 20.01 30.88
C GLU A 210 -10.96 20.32 32.38
N MET A 211 -9.74 20.28 32.92
CA MET A 211 -9.42 20.63 34.30
C MET A 211 -9.28 22.15 34.53
N ASN A 212 -9.46 22.98 33.49
CA ASN A 212 -9.26 24.43 33.50
C ASN A 212 -7.85 24.87 33.94
N VAL A 213 -6.81 24.09 33.62
CA VAL A 213 -5.41 24.41 33.89
C VAL A 213 -4.80 25.16 32.69
N GLN A 214 -4.16 26.30 32.92
CA GLN A 214 -3.55 27.07 31.83
C GLN A 214 -2.17 26.51 31.45
N ILE A 215 -2.13 25.79 30.32
CA ILE A 215 -0.88 25.29 29.74
C ILE A 215 0.05 26.46 29.39
N GLY A 216 1.36 26.32 29.67
CA GLY A 216 2.37 27.36 29.47
C GLY A 216 2.45 28.39 30.60
N LYS A 217 1.54 28.35 31.57
CA LYS A 217 1.54 29.21 32.77
C LYS A 217 1.49 28.41 34.05
N ASP A 218 0.45 27.60 34.23
CA ASP A 218 0.23 26.78 35.41
C ASP A 218 1.04 25.47 35.33
N ILE A 219 1.05 24.84 34.14
CA ILE A 219 1.83 23.62 33.86
C ILE A 219 2.55 23.80 32.52
N LEU A 220 3.83 23.42 32.49
CA LEU A 220 4.64 23.45 31.26
C LEU A 220 4.64 22.08 30.58
N ILE A 221 4.48 22.04 29.26
CA ILE A 221 4.42 20.78 28.51
C ILE A 221 5.40 20.82 27.35
N ALA A 222 6.21 19.78 27.23
CA ALA A 222 7.09 19.55 26.09
C ALA A 222 6.99 18.11 25.59
N SER A 223 7.36 17.90 24.33
CA SER A 223 7.16 16.63 23.63
C SER A 223 8.30 16.34 22.64
N PHE A 224 8.16 15.29 21.85
CA PHE A 224 9.13 14.85 20.85
C PHE A 224 8.34 14.44 19.60
N ASP A 225 8.87 14.80 18.42
CA ASP A 225 8.47 14.46 17.03
C ASP A 225 8.22 15.74 16.21
N ASP A 226 7.76 16.83 16.84
CA ASP A 226 7.44 18.13 16.22
C ASP A 226 6.56 18.03 14.97
N GLU A 227 5.44 17.33 15.12
CA GLU A 227 4.39 17.24 14.11
C GLU A 227 3.87 18.64 13.75
N VAL A 228 3.41 18.80 12.51
CA VAL A 228 2.86 20.06 12.00
C VAL A 228 1.75 20.61 12.90
N THR A 229 0.94 19.72 13.47
CA THR A 229 -0.14 20.02 14.41
C THR A 229 0.35 20.66 15.72
N SER A 230 1.57 20.40 16.17
CA SER A 230 2.15 20.97 17.39
C SER A 230 2.25 22.49 17.34
N ALA A 231 2.56 23.06 16.15
CA ALA A 231 2.62 24.51 15.96
C ALA A 231 1.25 25.19 16.04
N TYR A 232 0.15 24.45 15.82
CA TYR A 232 -1.23 24.96 15.81
C TYR A 232 -2.01 24.66 17.09
N GLN A 233 -1.40 23.96 18.05
CA GLN A 233 -2.01 23.78 19.37
C GLN A 233 -2.22 25.13 20.06
N THR A 234 -3.15 25.19 21.00
CA THR A 234 -3.42 26.41 21.78
C THR A 234 -3.18 26.13 23.26
N PRO A 235 -2.05 26.60 23.85
CA PRO A 235 -0.93 27.30 23.20
C PRO A 235 -0.04 26.36 22.35
N PRO A 236 0.75 26.87 21.38
CA PRO A 236 1.63 26.05 20.56
C PRO A 236 2.57 25.16 21.38
N LEU A 237 2.66 23.87 21.01
CA LEU A 237 3.37 22.83 21.75
C LEU A 237 4.87 22.84 21.46
N ALA A 238 5.69 23.01 22.50
CA ALA A 238 7.12 22.82 22.45
C ALA A 238 7.45 21.35 22.21
N SER A 239 8.30 21.09 21.23
CA SER A 239 8.64 19.72 20.84
C SER A 239 10.08 19.62 20.35
N VAL A 240 10.61 18.40 20.27
CA VAL A 240 11.90 18.12 19.64
C VAL A 240 11.66 17.77 18.18
N HIS A 241 12.28 18.56 17.31
CA HIS A 241 12.30 18.32 15.88
C HIS A 241 13.23 17.16 15.54
N ALA A 242 12.64 16.11 14.98
CA ALA A 242 13.32 14.90 14.53
C ALA A 242 12.94 14.61 13.07
N ASP A 243 13.78 15.06 12.14
CA ASP A 243 13.50 15.02 10.70
C ASP A 243 13.69 13.60 10.13
N SER A 244 12.58 12.89 9.89
CA SER A 244 12.59 11.54 9.33
C SER A 244 13.02 11.49 7.87
N ALA A 245 12.83 12.57 7.13
CA ALA A 245 13.35 12.66 5.78
C ALA A 245 14.87 12.79 5.80
N TYR A 246 15.42 13.63 6.68
CA TYR A 246 16.88 13.74 6.83
C TYR A 246 17.52 12.44 7.32
N LEU A 247 16.87 11.74 8.26
CA LEU A 247 17.28 10.42 8.72
C LEU A 247 17.39 9.43 7.56
N ALA A 248 16.32 9.30 6.77
CA ALA A 248 16.27 8.38 5.62
C ALA A 248 17.26 8.78 4.52
N PHE A 249 17.37 10.07 4.22
CA PHE A 249 18.33 10.59 3.25
C PHE A 249 19.76 10.22 3.63
N THR A 250 20.15 10.51 4.88
CA THR A 250 21.51 10.23 5.38
C THR A 250 21.81 8.75 5.36
N ALA A 251 20.83 7.92 5.74
CA ALA A 251 20.97 6.47 5.72
C ALA A 251 21.22 5.94 4.30
N VAL A 252 20.47 6.40 3.30
CA VAL A 252 20.67 6.00 1.89
C VAL A 252 21.99 6.53 1.34
N TYR A 253 22.34 7.77 1.67
CA TYR A 253 23.53 8.45 1.14
C TYR A 253 24.83 7.84 1.67
N ARG A 254 24.94 7.70 3.00
CA ARG A 254 26.15 7.17 3.66
C ARG A 254 26.35 5.68 3.42
N SER A 255 25.27 4.91 3.31
CA SER A 255 25.34 3.48 3.01
C SER A 255 25.75 3.13 1.58
N ASN A 256 25.81 4.09 0.65
CA ASN A 256 26.11 3.81 -0.75
C ASN A 256 27.49 3.15 -0.98
N ASN A 257 28.48 3.50 -0.16
CA ASN A 257 29.88 3.08 -0.30
C ASN A 257 30.45 2.36 0.94
N HIS A 258 29.64 2.19 2.00
CA HIS A 258 30.09 1.61 3.26
C HIS A 258 28.99 0.76 3.91
N TYR A 259 29.36 -0.44 4.34
CA TYR A 259 28.50 -1.36 5.10
C TYR A 259 29.26 -1.87 6.32
N GLU A 260 29.84 -0.96 7.10
CA GLU A 260 30.33 -1.31 8.42
C GLU A 260 29.15 -1.31 9.40
N LYS A 261 29.11 -2.30 10.29
CA LYS A 261 28.08 -2.42 11.32
C LYS A 261 28.33 -1.38 12.41
N VAL A 262 27.92 -0.15 12.13
CA VAL A 262 28.08 1.01 13.01
C VAL A 262 26.69 1.56 13.32
N ASN A 263 26.51 2.05 14.55
CA ASN A 263 25.33 2.83 14.90
C ASN A 263 25.66 4.32 14.69
N GLU A 264 24.93 4.98 13.79
CA GLU A 264 25.05 6.41 13.55
C GLU A 264 23.88 7.18 14.16
N PHE A 265 24.19 8.33 14.75
CA PHE A 265 23.21 9.18 15.42
C PHE A 265 22.99 10.49 14.66
N ILE A 266 21.73 10.78 14.34
CA ILE A 266 21.30 12.02 13.70
C ILE A 266 20.89 13.03 14.77
N SER A 267 21.44 14.23 14.70
CA SER A 267 21.13 15.31 15.64
C SER A 267 19.65 15.69 15.59
N THR A 268 19.06 15.90 16.75
CA THR A 268 17.72 16.46 16.93
C THR A 268 17.82 17.87 17.48
N LYS A 269 16.74 18.66 17.37
CA LYS A 269 16.74 20.07 17.81
C LYS A 269 15.48 20.38 18.62
N PHE A 270 15.67 20.90 19.83
CA PHE A 270 14.55 21.34 20.66
C PHE A 270 13.95 22.66 20.15
N MET A 271 12.63 22.65 19.90
CA MET A 271 11.84 23.80 19.44
C MET A 271 10.99 24.34 20.60
N PRO A 272 11.45 25.37 21.32
CA PRO A 272 10.67 25.99 22.38
C PRO A 272 9.44 26.72 21.82
N ARG A 273 8.29 26.60 22.48
CA ARG A 273 7.03 27.29 22.13
C ARG A 273 6.26 27.74 23.38
N GLU A 274 5.08 28.31 23.21
CA GLU A 274 4.27 28.88 24.29
C GLU A 274 3.83 27.87 25.37
N SER A 275 3.76 26.56 25.06
CA SER A 275 3.43 25.52 26.04
C SER A 275 4.42 25.39 27.20
N ILE A 276 5.64 25.91 27.05
CA ILE A 276 6.65 26.03 28.10
C ILE A 276 6.81 27.49 28.58
N GLY A 277 5.84 28.35 28.27
CA GLY A 277 5.83 29.75 28.65
C GLY A 277 6.89 30.59 27.93
N VAL A 278 7.31 30.19 26.72
CA VAL A 278 8.12 31.04 25.84
C VAL A 278 7.18 31.90 25.02
N SER A 279 7.27 33.22 25.15
CA SER A 279 6.65 34.11 24.18
C SER A 279 7.37 33.92 22.85
N ASN A 280 6.68 33.43 21.82
CA ASN A 280 7.21 33.38 20.46
C ASN A 280 7.45 34.81 19.97
N ASP A 281 8.61 35.37 20.29
CA ASP A 281 9.08 36.62 19.72
C ASP A 281 9.94 36.29 18.48
N ASP A 282 9.45 35.40 17.62
CA ASP A 282 10.05 35.08 16.30
C ASP A 282 10.22 36.36 15.46
N ARG A 283 9.34 37.35 15.67
CA ARG A 283 9.49 38.71 15.11
C ARG A 283 10.81 39.34 15.53
N ASN A 284 11.19 39.26 16.80
CA ASN A 284 12.45 39.82 17.26
C ASN A 284 13.64 39.16 16.57
N TYR A 285 13.63 37.83 16.33
CA TYR A 285 14.75 37.17 15.67
C TYR A 285 14.98 37.70 14.25
N VAL A 286 13.93 37.70 13.42
CA VAL A 286 14.02 38.21 12.03
C VAL A 286 14.33 39.70 12.03
N HIS A 287 13.71 40.46 12.93
CA HIS A 287 13.98 41.88 13.12
C HIS A 287 15.46 42.14 13.45
N TYR A 288 16.02 41.44 14.45
CA TYR A 288 17.42 41.56 14.85
C TYR A 288 18.36 41.12 13.73
N PHE A 289 18.06 40.01 13.04
CA PHE A 289 18.84 39.53 11.90
C PHE A 289 18.91 40.59 10.80
N LEU A 290 17.76 41.05 10.31
CA LEU A 290 17.68 42.07 9.27
C LEU A 290 18.32 43.40 9.71
N PHE A 291 18.04 43.87 10.92
CA PHE A 291 18.61 45.10 11.47
C PHE A 291 20.14 45.03 11.52
N HIS A 292 20.72 43.94 12.05
CA HIS A 292 22.17 43.76 12.11
C HIS A 292 22.80 43.58 10.73
N SER A 293 22.19 42.82 9.84
CA SER A 293 22.70 42.61 8.48
C SER A 293 22.69 43.92 7.67
N PHE A 294 21.65 44.74 7.80
CA PHE A 294 21.61 46.07 7.18
C PHE A 294 22.64 47.03 7.80
N LEU A 295 22.82 47.03 9.12
CA LEU A 295 23.85 47.83 9.80
C LEU A 295 25.27 47.44 9.37
N LYS A 296 25.51 46.15 9.10
CA LYS A 296 26.81 45.63 8.64
C LYS A 296 27.02 45.76 7.13
N HIS A 297 26.03 46.25 6.38
CA HIS A 297 26.05 46.31 4.91
C HIS A 297 26.34 44.95 4.26
N GLU A 298 25.74 43.88 4.78
CA GLU A 298 25.87 42.55 4.20
C GLU A 298 25.23 42.49 2.79
N PRO A 299 25.80 41.71 1.85
CA PRO A 299 25.21 41.51 0.52
C PRO A 299 23.78 40.98 0.60
N LEU A 300 22.88 41.49 -0.24
CA LEU A 300 21.47 41.06 -0.25
C LEU A 300 21.31 39.55 -0.47
N ASP A 301 22.19 38.92 -1.25
CA ASP A 301 22.20 37.47 -1.46
C ASP A 301 22.42 36.69 -0.17
N HIS A 302 23.33 37.15 0.69
CA HIS A 302 23.59 36.51 2.00
C HIS A 302 22.40 36.68 2.95
N ILE A 303 21.77 37.86 2.93
CA ILE A 303 20.57 38.12 3.73
C ILE A 303 19.42 37.22 3.24
N ALA A 304 19.22 37.12 1.92
CA ALA A 304 18.21 36.27 1.31
C ALA A 304 18.40 34.78 1.64
N GLN A 305 19.65 34.30 1.62
CA GLN A 305 19.99 32.93 2.06
C GLN A 305 19.66 32.70 3.53
N GLY A 306 20.01 33.64 4.42
CA GLY A 306 19.67 33.55 5.83
C GLY A 306 18.15 33.52 6.08
N LEU A 307 17.38 34.33 5.35
CA LEU A 307 15.92 34.29 5.40
C LEU A 307 15.33 32.99 4.84
N ALA A 308 15.93 32.44 3.77
CA ALA A 308 15.53 31.15 3.20
C ALA A 308 15.75 30.00 4.19
N ILE A 309 16.89 29.98 4.88
CA ILE A 309 17.20 29.01 5.95
C ILE A 309 16.16 29.12 7.08
N TYR A 310 15.88 30.35 7.51
CA TYR A 310 14.89 30.60 8.56
C TYR A 310 13.46 30.21 8.15
N LEU A 311 13.04 30.53 6.92
CA LEU A 311 11.71 30.17 6.41
C LEU A 311 11.47 28.66 6.45
N CYS A 312 12.53 27.89 6.22
CA CYS A 312 12.46 26.45 6.09
C CYS A 312 12.75 25.72 7.42
N ASP A 313 12.89 26.42 8.55
CA ASP A 313 13.09 25.83 9.87
C ASP A 313 14.28 24.87 9.99
N ASP A 314 15.33 25.11 9.19
CA ASP A 314 16.44 24.18 8.99
C ASP A 314 16.01 22.80 8.43
N LYS A 315 14.75 22.62 7.99
CA LYS A 315 14.32 21.42 7.27
C LYS A 315 15.08 21.33 5.97
N VAL A 316 15.55 20.13 5.64
CA VAL A 316 16.29 19.93 4.40
C VAL A 316 15.35 20.07 3.20
N ILE A 317 15.54 21.13 2.43
CA ILE A 317 14.95 21.26 1.11
C ILE A 317 15.83 20.47 0.14
N PHE A 318 15.45 19.23 -0.14
CA PHE A 318 16.17 18.40 -1.11
C PHE A 318 15.98 18.83 -2.58
N ASN A 319 15.16 19.86 -2.84
CA ASN A 319 14.96 20.42 -4.17
C ASN A 319 15.74 21.73 -4.32
N ASP A 320 16.94 21.65 -4.89
CA ASP A 320 17.82 22.81 -5.14
C ASP A 320 17.12 23.93 -5.93
N GLN A 321 16.21 23.59 -6.87
CA GLN A 321 15.47 24.59 -7.64
C GLN A 321 14.48 25.35 -6.74
N LEU A 322 13.78 24.66 -5.84
CA LEU A 322 12.87 25.31 -4.90
C LEU A 322 13.64 26.25 -3.95
N TYR A 323 14.76 25.77 -3.39
CA TYR A 323 15.60 26.60 -2.53
C TYR A 323 16.12 27.83 -3.28
N SER A 324 16.61 27.66 -4.52
CA SER A 324 17.01 28.77 -5.38
C SER A 324 15.87 29.77 -5.60
N HIS A 325 14.66 29.30 -5.91
CA HIS A 325 13.50 30.18 -6.09
C HIS A 325 13.13 30.92 -4.81
N ILE A 326 13.27 30.31 -3.63
CA ILE A 326 13.03 30.97 -2.32
C ILE A 326 14.07 32.08 -2.10
N VAL A 327 15.35 31.78 -2.33
CA VAL A 327 16.42 32.77 -2.21
C VAL A 327 16.21 33.92 -3.21
N ASP A 328 15.87 33.61 -4.46
CA ASP A 328 15.55 34.61 -5.48
C ASP A 328 14.32 35.46 -5.08
N LEU A 329 13.28 34.84 -4.51
CA LEU A 329 12.11 35.54 -4.01
C LEU A 329 12.51 36.55 -2.92
N PHE A 330 13.28 36.12 -1.92
CA PHE A 330 13.74 37.02 -0.85
C PHE A 330 14.69 38.10 -1.35
N HIS A 331 15.59 37.78 -2.28
CA HIS A 331 16.44 38.78 -2.92
C HIS A 331 15.61 39.86 -3.62
N ASN A 332 14.61 39.46 -4.41
CA ASN A 332 13.74 40.42 -5.09
C ASN A 332 12.82 41.18 -4.11
N LEU A 333 12.39 40.58 -3.01
CA LEU A 333 11.66 41.27 -1.93
C LEU A 333 12.53 42.36 -1.28
N LEU A 334 13.78 42.03 -0.92
CA LEU A 334 14.76 42.98 -0.39
C LEU A 334 15.12 44.09 -1.40
N LEU A 335 15.19 43.79 -2.70
CA LEU A 335 15.35 44.81 -3.74
C LEU A 335 14.10 45.69 -3.92
N SER A 336 12.91 45.08 -3.85
CA SER A 336 11.63 45.79 -4.01
C SER A 336 11.43 46.86 -2.93
N HIS A 337 11.97 46.58 -1.74
CA HIS A 337 12.03 47.49 -0.62
C HIS A 337 12.77 48.80 -0.97
N ASP A 338 13.86 48.75 -1.76
CA ASP A 338 14.67 49.93 -2.07
C ASP A 338 14.29 50.63 -3.40
N GLN A 339 13.85 49.88 -4.42
CA GLN A 339 13.67 50.42 -5.78
C GLN A 339 12.21 50.48 -6.26
N CYS A 340 11.26 49.76 -5.62
CA CYS A 340 9.82 49.75 -5.93
C CYS A 340 9.49 49.89 -7.43
N ASP A 341 10.16 49.11 -8.29
CA ASP A 341 9.99 49.12 -9.74
C ASP A 341 9.03 48.00 -10.20
N ASN A 342 8.29 48.25 -11.28
CA ASN A 342 7.35 47.29 -11.86
C ASN A 342 8.05 46.01 -12.35
N ASN A 343 9.32 46.09 -12.75
CA ASN A 343 10.10 44.92 -13.15
C ASN A 343 10.37 43.96 -11.98
N ILE A 344 10.61 44.50 -10.78
CA ILE A 344 10.86 43.70 -9.57
C ILE A 344 9.55 43.04 -9.12
N LEU A 345 8.43 43.79 -9.15
CA LEU A 345 7.10 43.25 -8.89
C LEU A 345 6.75 42.10 -9.85
N ARG A 346 7.06 42.23 -11.15
CA ARG A 346 6.84 41.16 -12.12
C ARG A 346 7.66 39.91 -11.80
N LYS A 347 8.92 40.07 -11.40
CA LYS A 347 9.76 38.94 -10.96
C LYS A 347 9.20 38.24 -9.72
N ILE A 348 8.69 39.00 -8.74
CA ILE A 348 8.03 38.44 -7.56
C ILE A 348 6.77 37.66 -7.97
N ASP A 349 5.95 38.22 -8.88
CA ASP A 349 4.75 37.56 -9.41
C ASP A 349 5.10 36.27 -10.20
N GLU A 350 6.25 36.23 -10.88
CA GLU A 350 6.76 35.03 -11.57
C GLU A 350 7.32 33.98 -10.60
N LEU A 351 7.95 34.39 -9.49
CA LEU A 351 8.57 33.51 -8.50
C LEU A 351 7.56 32.93 -7.49
N LEU A 352 6.53 33.69 -7.10
CA LEU A 352 5.54 33.25 -6.12
C LEU A 352 4.86 31.91 -6.50
N PRO A 353 4.44 31.67 -7.76
CA PRO A 353 3.90 30.37 -8.18
C PRO A 353 4.89 29.22 -8.14
N LEU A 354 6.20 29.49 -8.26
CA LEU A 354 7.28 28.51 -8.21
C LEU A 354 7.65 28.16 -6.76
N VAL A 355 7.53 29.14 -5.84
CA VAL A 355 7.79 28.95 -4.41
C VAL A 355 6.58 28.38 -3.68
N LEU A 356 5.36 28.83 -4.01
CA LEU A 356 4.10 28.36 -3.42
C LEU A 356 3.39 27.42 -4.39
N THR A 357 3.63 26.12 -4.21
CA THR A 357 3.06 24.99 -4.95
C THR A 357 2.34 24.07 -3.97
N GLU A 358 1.54 23.13 -4.48
CA GLU A 358 0.95 22.08 -3.63
C GLU A 358 2.04 21.32 -2.84
N ASN A 359 3.15 20.99 -3.49
CA ASN A 359 4.25 20.25 -2.87
C ASN A 359 5.09 21.09 -1.90
N SER A 360 5.27 22.39 -2.14
CA SER A 360 6.05 23.24 -1.24
C SER A 360 5.25 23.78 -0.05
N SER A 361 3.91 23.70 -0.09
CA SER A 361 3.05 24.12 1.02
C SER A 361 3.22 23.29 2.30
N THR A 362 3.78 22.08 2.20
CA THR A 362 4.17 21.23 3.34
C THR A 362 5.51 21.64 3.96
N HIS A 363 6.30 22.46 3.26
CA HIS A 363 7.68 22.81 3.61
C HIS A 363 7.84 24.28 4.03
N ILE A 364 6.92 25.14 3.61
CA ILE A 364 6.97 26.58 3.86
C ILE A 364 5.95 26.94 4.94
N ASP A 365 6.43 27.42 6.08
CA ASP A 365 5.56 28.06 7.06
C ASP A 365 5.13 29.44 6.54
N ILE A 366 3.88 29.55 6.13
CA ILE A 366 3.30 30.77 5.58
C ILE A 366 3.20 31.87 6.64
N ILE A 367 3.07 31.51 7.92
CA ILE A 367 3.09 32.48 9.01
C ILE A 367 4.49 33.10 9.09
N LYS A 368 5.55 32.30 9.01
CA LYS A 368 6.94 32.79 8.94
C LYS A 368 7.21 33.60 7.68
N LEU A 369 6.72 33.16 6.52
CA LEU A 369 6.83 33.93 5.28
C LEU A 369 6.22 35.33 5.43
N ASN A 370 5.03 35.41 6.02
CA ASN A 370 4.35 36.68 6.29
C ASN A 370 5.15 37.54 7.29
N TYR A 371 5.69 36.95 8.36
CA TYR A 371 6.53 37.69 9.32
C TYR A 371 7.80 38.26 8.67
N ILE A 372 8.48 37.48 7.83
CA ILE A 372 9.66 37.96 7.10
C ILE A 372 9.29 39.14 6.21
N ILE A 373 8.19 39.02 5.46
CA ILE A 373 7.71 40.09 4.58
C ILE A 373 7.35 41.34 5.39
N ASP A 374 6.64 41.19 6.51
CA ASP A 374 6.30 42.29 7.41
C ASP A 374 7.54 43.02 7.93
N GLU A 375 8.53 42.29 8.45
CA GLU A 375 9.76 42.89 9.00
C GLU A 375 10.59 43.58 7.93
N ILE A 376 10.70 43.01 6.72
CA ILE A 376 11.35 43.66 5.57
C ILE A 376 10.73 45.05 5.34
N TYR A 377 9.41 45.19 5.37
CA TYR A 377 8.73 46.45 5.10
C TYR A 377 8.61 47.39 6.33
N GLN A 378 8.72 46.88 7.56
CA GLN A 378 8.70 47.70 8.78
C GLN A 378 10.02 48.47 9.01
N LEU A 379 11.17 47.84 8.77
CA LEU A 379 12.50 48.33 9.18
C LEU A 379 12.98 49.65 8.54
N LYS A 380 12.42 50.11 7.41
CA LYS A 380 12.72 51.46 6.85
C LYS A 380 11.49 52.37 6.68
N SER A 381 10.37 52.09 7.35
CA SER A 381 9.10 52.85 7.22
C SER A 381 9.15 54.33 7.64
N GLN A 382 10.31 54.88 8.02
CA GLN A 382 10.44 56.30 8.35
C GLN A 382 10.39 57.24 7.13
N ILE A 383 10.61 56.77 5.89
CA ILE A 383 10.55 57.61 4.69
C ILE A 383 9.94 56.82 3.51
N LEU A 384 8.82 57.33 2.93
CA LEU A 384 8.02 56.86 1.77
C LEU A 384 6.78 55.98 2.06
N LYS A 385 5.62 56.64 2.26
CA LYS A 385 4.40 56.06 2.85
C LYS A 385 3.34 55.41 1.93
N GLN A 386 3.40 55.53 0.60
CA GLN A 386 2.29 55.03 -0.27
C GLN A 386 2.70 53.97 -1.30
N LYS A 387 3.84 54.11 -1.99
CA LYS A 387 4.23 53.14 -3.02
C LYS A 387 4.64 51.80 -2.41
N ILE A 388 5.43 51.85 -1.33
CA ILE A 388 5.84 50.67 -0.55
C ILE A 388 4.61 49.96 0.05
N LEU A 389 3.67 50.72 0.63
CA LEU A 389 2.43 50.15 1.16
C LEU A 389 1.59 49.46 0.09
N ARG A 390 1.51 50.02 -1.12
CA ARG A 390 0.81 49.37 -2.26
C ARG A 390 1.52 48.09 -2.72
N THR A 391 2.84 48.10 -2.80
CA THR A 391 3.67 46.92 -3.12
C THR A 391 3.44 45.82 -2.08
N HIS A 392 3.47 46.18 -0.80
CA HIS A 392 3.23 45.26 0.32
C HIS A 392 1.83 44.63 0.27
N ILE A 393 0.78 45.45 0.07
CA ILE A 393 -0.61 44.98 -0.09
C ILE A 393 -0.74 44.06 -1.32
N HIS A 394 -0.10 44.39 -2.44
CA HIS A 394 -0.11 43.56 -3.65
C HIS A 394 0.50 42.18 -3.40
N ILE A 395 1.69 42.12 -2.81
CA ILE A 395 2.39 40.87 -2.50
C ILE A 395 1.57 40.02 -1.53
N TYR A 396 1.02 40.65 -0.48
CA TYR A 396 0.13 39.96 0.45
C TYR A 396 -1.10 39.37 -0.23
N HIS A 397 -1.74 40.13 -1.11
CA HIS A 397 -2.91 39.66 -1.86
C HIS A 397 -2.56 38.44 -2.73
N GLN A 398 -1.41 38.46 -3.41
CA GLN A 398 -0.95 37.34 -4.23
C GLN A 398 -0.70 36.08 -3.39
N ILE A 399 -0.05 36.21 -2.23
CA ILE A 399 0.20 35.08 -1.31
C ILE A 399 -1.12 34.49 -0.81
N ILE A 400 -2.06 35.32 -0.38
CA ILE A 400 -3.38 34.88 0.11
C ILE A 400 -4.15 34.15 -1.00
N MET A 401 -4.25 34.75 -2.19
CA MET A 401 -4.94 34.14 -3.33
C MET A 401 -4.32 32.80 -3.73
N ARG A 402 -2.98 32.72 -3.74
CA ARG A 402 -2.26 31.49 -4.08
C ARG A 402 -2.45 30.41 -3.02
N TYR A 403 -2.34 30.78 -1.74
CA TYR A 403 -2.57 29.84 -0.64
C TYR A 403 -3.99 29.28 -0.65
N HIS A 404 -5.00 30.13 -0.85
CA HIS A 404 -6.38 29.67 -0.97
C HIS A 404 -6.58 28.77 -2.19
N SER A 405 -5.97 29.08 -3.34
CA SER A 405 -6.02 28.20 -4.51
C SER A 405 -5.41 26.83 -4.22
N ILE A 406 -4.24 26.77 -3.56
CA ILE A 406 -3.58 25.52 -3.17
C ILE A 406 -4.46 24.75 -2.18
N LYS A 407 -4.98 25.42 -1.14
CA LYS A 407 -5.88 24.79 -0.17
C LYS A 407 -7.15 24.26 -0.81
N CYS A 408 -7.79 25.00 -1.72
CA CYS A 408 -8.97 24.52 -2.44
C CYS A 408 -8.65 23.26 -3.27
N ASN A 409 -7.47 23.18 -3.89
CA ASN A 409 -7.05 21.99 -4.62
C ASN A 409 -6.76 20.80 -3.69
N LEU A 410 -6.07 21.04 -2.56
CA LEU A 410 -5.77 20.01 -1.55
C LEU A 410 -7.03 19.52 -0.83
N TYR A 411 -7.99 20.41 -0.55
CA TYR A 411 -9.25 20.11 0.14
C TYR A 411 -10.25 19.35 -0.73
N ASN A 412 -9.96 19.14 -2.02
CA ASN A 412 -10.71 18.21 -2.87
C ASN A 412 -10.48 16.73 -2.49
N THR A 413 -10.15 16.43 -1.22
CA THR A 413 -10.25 15.12 -0.58
C THR A 413 -11.63 14.47 -0.80
N LEU A 414 -12.68 15.28 -0.96
CA LEU A 414 -14.01 14.84 -1.39
C LEU A 414 -13.96 14.16 -2.77
N THR A 415 -13.17 14.67 -3.71
CA THR A 415 -12.99 14.06 -5.04
C THR A 415 -12.29 12.71 -4.94
N SER A 416 -11.23 12.59 -4.13
CA SER A 416 -10.57 11.29 -3.87
C SER A 416 -11.50 10.29 -3.20
N HIS A 417 -12.25 10.69 -2.17
CA HIS A 417 -13.23 9.80 -1.53
C HIS A 417 -14.38 9.39 -2.47
N LEU A 418 -14.91 10.32 -3.28
CA LEU A 418 -15.93 10.01 -4.27
C LEU A 418 -15.41 9.11 -5.39
N LEU A 419 -14.15 9.29 -5.80
CA LEU A 419 -13.47 8.37 -6.71
C LEU A 419 -13.35 6.98 -6.11
N ASN A 420 -12.88 6.89 -4.87
CA ASN A 420 -12.70 5.64 -4.14
C ASN A 420 -14.03 4.88 -4.01
N ILE A 421 -15.12 5.57 -3.68
CA ILE A 421 -16.48 5.01 -3.66
C ILE A 421 -16.91 4.53 -5.06
N ASN A 422 -16.65 5.30 -6.12
CA ASN A 422 -16.97 4.89 -7.49
C ASN A 422 -16.18 3.67 -7.94
N ILE A 423 -14.90 3.58 -7.57
CA ILE A 423 -14.04 2.43 -7.84
C ILE A 423 -14.61 1.20 -7.14
N ILE A 424 -14.97 1.28 -5.86
CA ILE A 424 -15.65 0.18 -5.15
C ILE A 424 -16.93 -0.25 -5.85
N ASN A 425 -17.80 0.71 -6.19
CA ASN A 425 -19.08 0.39 -6.80
C ASN A 425 -18.90 -0.31 -8.15
N ARG A 426 -17.91 0.10 -8.94
CA ARG A 426 -17.62 -0.55 -10.22
C ARG A 426 -16.99 -1.92 -10.02
N LEU A 427 -15.93 -2.00 -9.21
CA LEU A 427 -15.24 -3.25 -8.87
C LEU A 427 -16.15 -4.31 -8.22
N SER A 428 -17.23 -3.91 -7.56
CA SER A 428 -18.25 -4.83 -7.03
C SER A 428 -19.30 -5.29 -8.07
N MET A 429 -19.41 -4.62 -9.22
CA MET A 429 -20.36 -4.94 -10.31
C MET A 429 -19.83 -5.92 -11.37
N LEU A 430 -18.83 -6.76 -11.05
CA LEU A 430 -18.03 -7.58 -11.99
C LEU A 430 -18.73 -8.66 -12.84
N ASN A 431 -20.05 -8.63 -12.98
CA ASN A 431 -20.83 -9.83 -13.23
C ASN A 431 -21.35 -10.03 -14.66
N ASN A 432 -20.67 -9.60 -15.74
CA ASN A 432 -21.18 -9.89 -17.09
C ASN A 432 -20.11 -10.11 -18.16
N SER A 433 -19.88 -11.39 -18.49
CA SER A 433 -19.28 -11.98 -19.69
C SER A 433 -17.86 -11.53 -20.11
N THR A 434 -16.95 -12.51 -20.16
CA THR A 434 -15.68 -12.69 -20.92
C THR A 434 -14.70 -11.53 -21.18
N TYR A 435 -15.05 -10.25 -21.01
CA TYR A 435 -14.19 -9.11 -21.39
C TYR A 435 -14.36 -7.82 -20.53
N LYS A 436 -14.73 -7.89 -19.25
CA LYS A 436 -14.99 -6.67 -18.44
C LYS A 436 -14.08 -6.36 -17.26
N PHE A 437 -13.39 -7.35 -16.66
CA PHE A 437 -12.55 -7.09 -15.48
C PHE A 437 -11.40 -6.10 -15.78
N GLN A 438 -10.57 -6.42 -16.78
CA GLN A 438 -9.45 -5.58 -17.21
C GLN A 438 -9.89 -4.21 -17.74
N SER A 439 -10.99 -4.15 -18.49
CA SER A 439 -11.52 -2.89 -19.04
C SER A 439 -12.01 -1.97 -17.93
N MET A 440 -12.68 -2.52 -16.93
CA MET A 440 -13.22 -1.75 -15.82
C MET A 440 -12.12 -1.26 -14.88
N ILE A 441 -11.10 -2.08 -14.64
CA ILE A 441 -9.90 -1.62 -13.91
C ILE A 441 -9.19 -0.51 -14.69
N SER A 442 -9.04 -0.65 -16.01
CA SER A 442 -8.45 0.40 -16.85
C SER A 442 -9.22 1.71 -16.76
N GLU A 443 -10.55 1.67 -16.70
CA GLU A 443 -11.39 2.86 -16.50
C GLU A 443 -11.22 3.44 -15.08
N CYS A 444 -11.19 2.60 -14.05
CA CYS A 444 -10.94 3.01 -12.66
C CYS A 444 -9.59 3.72 -12.52
N ILE A 445 -8.54 3.16 -13.13
CA ILE A 445 -7.19 3.76 -13.14
C ILE A 445 -7.17 5.08 -13.91
N SER A 446 -7.94 5.19 -15.00
CA SER A 446 -8.04 6.44 -15.76
C SER A 446 -8.64 7.59 -14.94
N LEU A 447 -9.58 7.30 -14.02
CA LEU A 447 -10.15 8.29 -13.12
C LEU A 447 -9.09 8.83 -12.14
N LEU A 448 -8.20 7.97 -11.65
CA LEU A 448 -7.13 8.32 -10.70
C LEU A 448 -5.94 9.03 -11.36
N ASN A 449 -5.94 9.15 -12.70
CA ASN A 449 -4.88 9.78 -13.47
C ASN A 449 -3.49 9.14 -13.23
N ILE A 450 -3.46 7.83 -12.97
CA ILE A 450 -2.21 7.07 -12.82
C ILE A 450 -1.63 6.79 -14.21
N LYS A 451 -0.38 7.19 -14.45
CA LYS A 451 0.28 7.08 -15.75
C LYS A 451 0.89 5.71 -16.00
N HIS A 452 1.56 5.13 -15.00
CA HIS A 452 2.17 3.81 -15.11
C HIS A 452 1.74 2.91 -13.97
N ILE A 453 1.17 1.76 -14.31
CA ILE A 453 0.71 0.78 -13.33
C ILE A 453 0.66 -0.60 -13.96
N MET A 454 1.05 -1.59 -13.17
CA MET A 454 1.07 -2.99 -13.56
C MET A 454 0.39 -3.81 -12.47
N ILE A 455 -0.56 -4.64 -12.89
CA ILE A 455 -1.28 -5.58 -12.04
C ILE A 455 -0.82 -6.96 -12.44
N LEU A 456 -0.23 -7.66 -11.49
CA LEU A 456 0.38 -8.97 -11.64
C LEU A 456 -0.39 -9.96 -10.77
N THR A 457 -0.63 -11.16 -11.26
CA THR A 457 -1.21 -12.25 -10.47
C THR A 457 -0.26 -13.44 -10.39
N PHE A 458 -0.32 -14.17 -9.28
CA PHE A 458 0.44 -15.40 -9.15
C PHE A 458 -0.17 -16.53 -10.01
N PRO A 459 0.64 -17.50 -10.47
CA PRO A 459 0.14 -18.69 -11.17
C PRO A 459 -0.87 -19.49 -10.34
N SER A 460 -0.67 -19.52 -9.03
CA SER A 460 -1.57 -20.10 -8.05
C SER A 460 -1.73 -19.16 -6.86
N VAL A 461 -2.91 -19.13 -6.26
CA VAL A 461 -3.17 -18.33 -5.05
C VAL A 461 -2.21 -18.75 -3.95
N VAL A 462 -1.57 -17.77 -3.34
CA VAL A 462 -0.67 -17.98 -2.22
C VAL A 462 -1.49 -17.94 -0.94
N HIS A 463 -1.70 -19.11 -0.35
CA HIS A 463 -2.43 -19.26 0.92
C HIS A 463 -1.47 -19.10 2.10
N PHE A 464 -1.76 -18.15 2.98
CA PHE A 464 -0.99 -17.95 4.19
C PHE A 464 -1.40 -18.93 5.29
N ASP A 465 -0.67 -20.04 5.39
CA ASP A 465 -0.76 -20.98 6.52
C ASP A 465 0.23 -20.58 7.63
N GLN A 466 -0.17 -20.73 8.89
CA GLN A 466 0.55 -20.23 10.08
C GLN A 466 1.90 -20.92 10.32
N ASN A 467 2.27 -21.94 9.54
CA ASN A 467 3.42 -22.82 9.82
C ASN A 467 4.35 -23.11 8.62
N LYS A 468 4.22 -22.41 7.48
CA LYS A 468 5.09 -22.63 6.31
C LYS A 468 5.65 -21.32 5.77
N SER A 469 6.97 -21.29 5.52
CA SER A 469 7.57 -20.25 4.67
C SER A 469 7.07 -20.45 3.24
N ILE A 470 6.61 -19.38 2.61
CA ILE A 470 6.15 -19.41 1.24
C ILE A 470 7.25 -18.80 0.37
N GLU A 471 7.79 -19.60 -0.55
CA GLU A 471 8.65 -19.07 -1.60
C GLU A 471 7.77 -18.38 -2.67
N PRO A 472 8.09 -17.15 -3.06
CA PRO A 472 7.35 -16.48 -4.11
C PRO A 472 7.55 -17.16 -5.46
N PRO A 473 6.54 -17.11 -6.35
CA PRO A 473 6.68 -17.66 -7.68
C PRO A 473 7.68 -16.81 -8.50
N ASP A 474 8.58 -17.49 -9.22
CA ASP A 474 9.55 -16.84 -10.11
C ASP A 474 8.87 -16.09 -11.26
N GLU A 475 7.79 -16.68 -11.80
CA GLU A 475 7.02 -16.14 -12.93
C GLU A 475 5.65 -15.61 -12.47
N LEU A 476 5.30 -14.43 -12.97
CA LEU A 476 4.05 -13.74 -12.70
C LEU A 476 3.21 -13.59 -13.96
N ASN A 477 1.89 -13.67 -13.80
CA ASN A 477 0.94 -13.39 -14.87
C ASN A 477 0.65 -11.89 -14.94
N ILE A 478 0.71 -11.30 -16.12
CA ILE A 478 0.42 -9.88 -16.34
C ILE A 478 -1.08 -9.74 -16.63
N LEU A 479 -1.82 -9.24 -15.64
CA LEU A 479 -3.25 -9.01 -15.78
C LEU A 479 -3.54 -7.69 -16.49
N LEU A 480 -2.77 -6.64 -16.16
CA LEU A 480 -2.90 -5.32 -16.76
C LEU A 480 -1.56 -4.60 -16.74
N TYR A 481 -1.22 -3.93 -17.83
CA TYR A 481 -0.12 -2.98 -17.88
C TYR A 481 -0.57 -1.70 -18.59
N ILE A 482 -0.43 -0.58 -17.90
CA ILE A 482 -0.71 0.76 -18.39
C ILE A 482 0.59 1.54 -18.38
N LYS A 483 0.89 2.18 -19.50
CA LYS A 483 2.05 3.07 -19.69
C LYS A 483 1.56 4.37 -20.33
N ASP A 484 1.98 5.50 -19.79
CA ASP A 484 1.56 6.84 -20.24
C ASP A 484 0.02 7.00 -20.27
N GLY A 485 -0.67 6.41 -19.30
CA GLY A 485 -2.13 6.43 -19.17
C GLY A 485 -2.88 5.57 -20.20
N LYS A 486 -2.17 4.79 -21.02
CA LYS A 486 -2.75 3.91 -22.03
C LYS A 486 -2.42 2.44 -21.74
N ARG A 487 -3.43 1.59 -21.87
CA ARG A 487 -3.25 0.13 -21.81
C ARG A 487 -2.32 -0.32 -22.91
N GLN A 488 -1.33 -1.13 -22.54
CA GLN A 488 -0.38 -1.73 -23.46
C GLN A 488 -0.83 -3.15 -23.84
N SER A 489 -0.56 -3.55 -25.08
CA SER A 489 -0.67 -4.94 -25.52
C SER A 489 0.72 -5.53 -25.51
N LEU A 490 0.97 -6.51 -24.63
CA LEU A 490 2.24 -7.21 -24.54
C LEU A 490 2.22 -8.47 -25.43
N SER A 491 3.39 -8.88 -25.92
CA SER A 491 3.54 -10.12 -26.69
C SER A 491 3.46 -11.37 -25.83
N THR A 492 3.75 -11.24 -24.53
CA THR A 492 3.65 -12.30 -23.52
C THR A 492 2.75 -11.82 -22.39
N ASN A 493 1.98 -12.74 -21.80
CA ASN A 493 1.14 -12.48 -20.64
C ASN A 493 1.84 -12.83 -19.32
N HIS A 494 3.17 -13.02 -19.35
CA HIS A 494 3.97 -13.41 -18.20
C HIS A 494 5.28 -12.62 -18.15
N CYS A 495 5.82 -12.42 -16.95
CA CYS A 495 7.14 -11.83 -16.71
C CYS A 495 7.83 -12.47 -15.50
N GLN A 496 9.16 -12.43 -15.48
CA GLN A 496 9.95 -12.82 -14.31
C GLN A 496 9.83 -11.77 -13.21
N LEU A 497 9.80 -12.21 -11.95
CA LEU A 497 9.70 -11.35 -10.77
C LEU A 497 10.85 -10.33 -10.69
N GLU A 498 12.06 -10.73 -11.08
CA GLU A 498 13.27 -9.88 -11.09
C GLU A 498 13.20 -8.72 -12.10
N ASP A 499 12.42 -8.87 -13.17
CA ASP A 499 12.31 -7.92 -14.28
C ASP A 499 11.17 -6.92 -14.09
N VAL A 500 10.26 -7.15 -13.15
CA VAL A 500 9.02 -6.37 -12.96
C VAL A 500 9.30 -4.86 -12.85
N LEU A 501 10.33 -4.49 -12.09
CA LEU A 501 10.65 -3.09 -11.83
C LEU A 501 11.23 -2.39 -13.07
N ASP A 502 11.81 -3.13 -14.01
CA ASP A 502 12.47 -2.58 -15.19
C ASP A 502 11.46 -2.06 -16.24
N PHE A 503 10.17 -2.40 -16.08
CA PHE A 503 9.08 -1.83 -16.87
C PHE A 503 8.82 -0.34 -16.57
N PHE A 504 9.30 0.17 -15.43
CA PHE A 504 9.01 1.52 -14.94
C PHE A 504 10.22 2.45 -15.10
N PRO A 505 10.10 3.57 -15.84
CA PRO A 505 11.22 4.46 -16.10
C PRO A 505 11.60 5.35 -14.90
N SER A 506 10.64 5.62 -14.00
CA SER A 506 10.79 6.51 -12.84
C SER A 506 11.84 6.02 -11.84
N HIS A 507 12.47 6.95 -11.10
CA HIS A 507 13.31 6.64 -9.94
C HIS A 507 12.52 6.15 -8.73
N TYR A 508 11.21 6.43 -8.67
CA TYR A 508 10.32 5.98 -7.61
C TYR A 508 9.39 4.89 -8.12
N LYS A 509 9.27 3.80 -7.36
CA LYS A 509 8.34 2.69 -7.60
C LYS A 509 7.75 2.26 -6.26
N SER A 510 6.48 1.85 -6.25
CA SER A 510 5.84 1.20 -5.11
C SER A 510 5.34 -0.18 -5.49
N VAL A 511 5.51 -1.14 -4.57
CA VAL A 511 5.08 -2.52 -4.68
C VAL A 511 4.12 -2.82 -3.52
N SER A 512 2.89 -3.15 -3.87
CA SER A 512 1.83 -3.45 -2.91
C SER A 512 1.24 -4.83 -3.16
N SER A 513 0.90 -5.53 -2.08
CA SER A 513 0.29 -6.86 -2.14
C SER A 513 -1.19 -6.80 -2.51
N LEU A 514 -1.62 -7.61 -3.47
CA LEU A 514 -3.04 -7.82 -3.79
C LEU A 514 -3.59 -8.94 -2.89
N SER A 515 -3.71 -8.65 -1.59
CA SER A 515 -4.16 -9.62 -0.60
C SER A 515 -5.59 -9.38 -0.15
N PHE A 516 -6.29 -10.46 0.18
CA PHE A 516 -7.59 -10.44 0.85
C PHE A 516 -7.66 -11.58 1.86
N ASN A 517 -8.12 -11.29 3.09
CA ASN A 517 -8.06 -12.21 4.23
C ASN A 517 -6.64 -12.77 4.50
N ASN A 518 -6.45 -14.07 4.28
CA ASN A 518 -5.18 -14.78 4.45
C ASN A 518 -4.64 -15.29 3.10
N ASP A 519 -5.09 -14.71 1.99
CA ASP A 519 -4.65 -15.09 0.66
C ASP A 519 -4.01 -13.91 -0.05
N ASN A 520 -2.97 -14.20 -0.82
CA ASN A 520 -2.38 -13.26 -1.75
C ASN A 520 -2.56 -13.73 -3.19
N TYR A 521 -3.06 -12.82 -4.00
CA TYR A 521 -3.40 -13.07 -5.39
C TYR A 521 -2.35 -12.54 -6.36
N GLY A 522 -1.46 -11.65 -5.89
CA GLY A 522 -0.47 -11.02 -6.74
C GLY A 522 0.02 -9.68 -6.24
N LEU A 523 0.41 -8.81 -7.18
CA LEU A 523 1.12 -7.56 -6.89
C LEU A 523 0.58 -6.40 -7.71
N LEU A 524 0.56 -5.24 -7.08
CA LEU A 524 0.36 -3.95 -7.71
C LEU A 524 1.69 -3.21 -7.73
N VAL A 525 2.17 -2.85 -8.92
CA VAL A 525 3.38 -2.04 -9.09
C VAL A 525 3.03 -0.76 -9.82
N THR A 526 3.48 0.38 -9.29
CA THR A 526 3.24 1.70 -9.90
C THR A 526 4.36 2.67 -9.58
N ASP A 527 4.53 3.70 -10.39
CA ASP A 527 5.38 4.87 -10.09
C ASP A 527 4.55 6.11 -9.71
N HIS A 528 3.28 5.90 -9.31
CA HIS A 528 2.42 6.97 -8.85
C HIS A 528 3.04 7.71 -7.65
N PRO A 529 2.99 9.05 -7.57
CA PRO A 529 3.68 9.80 -6.53
C PRO A 529 3.35 9.33 -5.12
N PHE A 530 4.36 9.20 -4.27
CA PHE A 530 4.18 8.77 -2.88
C PHE A 530 3.21 9.67 -2.10
N THR A 531 3.05 10.95 -2.46
CA THR A 531 2.06 11.87 -1.87
C THR A 531 0.61 11.39 -1.95
N ARG A 532 0.35 10.38 -2.79
CA ARG A 532 -0.96 9.74 -3.01
C ARG A 532 -0.94 8.25 -2.60
N LEU A 533 0.01 7.82 -1.76
CA LEU A 533 0.17 6.41 -1.38
C LEU A 533 -1.11 5.83 -0.76
N ALA A 534 -1.88 6.61 0.00
CA ALA A 534 -3.17 6.18 0.55
C ALA A 534 -4.17 5.72 -0.52
N ASP A 535 -4.14 6.35 -1.71
CA ASP A 535 -4.97 5.93 -2.85
C ASP A 535 -4.51 4.55 -3.35
N ILE A 536 -3.18 4.29 -3.40
CA ILE A 536 -2.60 3.01 -3.80
C ILE A 536 -2.93 1.89 -2.82
N ASP A 537 -2.78 2.12 -1.51
CA ASP A 537 -3.11 1.14 -0.46
C ASP A 537 -4.59 0.71 -0.54
N TYR A 538 -5.46 1.70 -0.77
CA TYR A 538 -6.89 1.46 -0.97
C TYR A 538 -7.17 0.63 -2.22
N ILE A 539 -6.61 1.00 -3.37
CA ILE A 539 -6.80 0.29 -4.64
C ILE A 539 -6.28 -1.14 -4.54
N SER A 540 -5.11 -1.34 -3.95
CA SER A 540 -4.50 -2.66 -3.75
C SER A 540 -5.44 -3.58 -2.97
N SER A 541 -6.02 -3.06 -1.89
CA SER A 541 -6.99 -3.79 -1.05
C SER A 541 -8.29 -4.13 -1.82
N GLN A 542 -8.83 -3.19 -2.60
CA GLN A 542 -10.04 -3.43 -3.39
C GLN A 542 -9.82 -4.41 -4.54
N LEU A 543 -8.67 -4.31 -5.23
CA LEU A 543 -8.30 -5.26 -6.28
C LEU A 543 -8.13 -6.66 -5.73
N GLY A 544 -7.48 -6.82 -4.57
CA GLY A 544 -7.38 -8.12 -3.88
C GLY A 544 -8.76 -8.73 -3.61
N ALA A 545 -9.69 -7.94 -3.05
CA ALA A 545 -11.06 -8.39 -2.79
C ALA A 545 -11.83 -8.76 -4.06
N SER A 546 -11.68 -7.98 -5.13
CA SER A 546 -12.32 -8.25 -6.42
C SER A 546 -11.79 -9.51 -7.08
N ILE A 547 -10.48 -9.75 -7.06
CA ILE A 547 -9.88 -10.99 -7.59
C ILE A 547 -10.38 -12.20 -6.79
N PHE A 548 -10.44 -12.09 -5.46
CA PHE A 548 -11.03 -13.14 -4.62
C PHE A 548 -12.47 -13.45 -5.01
N ILE A 549 -13.34 -12.43 -5.14
CA ILE A 549 -14.75 -12.63 -5.53
C ILE A 549 -14.84 -13.27 -6.91
N THR A 550 -14.05 -12.83 -7.88
CA THR A 550 -14.02 -13.43 -9.22
C THR A 550 -13.62 -14.90 -9.16
N ASN A 551 -12.52 -15.23 -8.47
CA ASN A 551 -12.07 -16.61 -8.32
C ASN A 551 -13.11 -17.47 -7.59
N MET A 552 -13.76 -16.95 -6.54
CA MET A 552 -14.80 -17.65 -5.80
C MET A 552 -16.04 -17.90 -6.67
N LEU A 553 -16.45 -16.92 -7.48
CA LEU A 553 -17.56 -17.07 -8.42
C LEU A 553 -17.24 -18.07 -9.53
N GLU A 554 -16.01 -18.05 -10.06
CA GLU A 554 -15.55 -19.05 -11.03
C GLU A 554 -15.59 -20.45 -10.42
N HIS A 555 -15.08 -20.62 -9.19
CA HIS A 555 -15.16 -21.89 -8.48
C HIS A 555 -16.62 -22.33 -8.26
N LEU A 556 -17.51 -21.45 -7.78
CA LEU A 556 -18.93 -21.76 -7.59
C LEU A 556 -19.61 -22.13 -8.90
N ASN A 557 -19.29 -21.42 -9.99
CA ASN A 557 -19.80 -21.74 -11.32
C ASN A 557 -19.33 -23.12 -11.76
N MET A 558 -18.04 -23.44 -11.58
CA MET A 558 -17.48 -24.75 -11.92
C MET A 558 -18.16 -25.86 -11.13
N THR A 559 -18.25 -25.76 -9.79
CA THR A 559 -18.95 -26.73 -8.95
C THR A 559 -20.42 -26.87 -9.31
N SER A 560 -21.08 -25.79 -9.76
CA SER A 560 -22.47 -25.83 -10.21
C SER A 560 -22.67 -26.54 -11.56
N ILE A 561 -21.62 -26.62 -12.41
CA ILE A 561 -21.70 -27.20 -13.76
C ILE A 561 -20.94 -28.51 -13.94
N THR A 562 -20.21 -29.00 -12.95
CA THR A 562 -19.53 -30.31 -12.97
C THR A 562 -20.19 -31.33 -12.05
N ASP A 563 -20.06 -32.61 -12.36
CA ASP A 563 -20.54 -33.73 -11.55
C ASP A 563 -19.49 -34.08 -10.48
N GLU A 564 -19.90 -34.16 -9.21
CA GLU A 564 -18.99 -34.36 -8.09
C GLU A 564 -18.25 -35.71 -8.12
N LEU A 565 -18.90 -36.76 -8.64
CA LEU A 565 -18.32 -38.11 -8.67
C LEU A 565 -17.31 -38.27 -9.81
N THR A 566 -17.60 -37.69 -10.97
CA THR A 566 -16.85 -37.95 -12.21
C THR A 566 -16.00 -36.79 -12.70
N SER A 567 -16.15 -35.59 -12.12
CA SER A 567 -15.47 -34.33 -12.50
C SER A 567 -15.69 -33.85 -13.95
N ILE A 568 -16.56 -34.51 -14.73
CA ILE A 568 -17.03 -34.03 -16.04
C ILE A 568 -18.23 -33.10 -15.89
N TYR A 569 -18.75 -32.51 -16.97
CA TYR A 569 -19.92 -31.63 -16.86
C TYR A 569 -21.13 -32.37 -16.28
N ASN A 570 -21.89 -31.74 -15.39
CA ASN A 570 -23.19 -32.24 -14.96
C ASN A 570 -24.29 -31.82 -15.97
N ARG A 571 -25.54 -32.20 -15.70
CA ARG A 571 -26.70 -31.84 -16.53
C ARG A 571 -26.78 -30.34 -16.85
N ARG A 572 -26.51 -29.45 -15.88
CA ARG A 572 -26.53 -27.99 -16.10
C ARG A 572 -25.36 -27.55 -16.97
N GLY A 573 -24.17 -28.11 -16.75
CA GLY A 573 -22.98 -27.84 -17.57
C GLY A 573 -23.19 -28.22 -19.02
N ILE A 574 -23.72 -29.41 -19.28
CA ILE A 574 -24.03 -29.87 -20.63
C ILE A 574 -25.04 -28.97 -21.33
N GLN A 575 -26.14 -28.61 -20.66
CA GLN A 575 -27.14 -27.70 -21.24
C GLN A 575 -26.55 -26.33 -21.61
N LYS A 576 -25.64 -25.81 -20.79
CA LYS A 576 -24.92 -24.56 -21.07
C LYS A 576 -24.00 -24.72 -22.29
N GLN A 577 -23.27 -25.83 -22.38
CA GLN A 577 -22.35 -26.09 -23.49
C GLN A 577 -23.09 -26.33 -24.82
N ILE A 578 -24.22 -27.04 -24.82
CA ILE A 578 -25.07 -27.21 -26.01
C ILE A 578 -25.45 -25.83 -26.58
N ARG A 579 -25.89 -24.90 -25.73
CA ARG A 579 -26.24 -23.52 -26.16
C ARG A 579 -25.05 -22.78 -26.75
N ILE A 580 -23.85 -22.93 -26.17
CA ILE A 580 -22.62 -22.31 -26.68
C ILE A 580 -22.26 -22.87 -28.05
N VAL A 581 -22.37 -24.20 -28.24
CA VAL A 581 -22.10 -24.85 -29.52
C VAL A 581 -23.07 -24.35 -30.58
N ILE A 582 -24.38 -24.36 -30.30
CA ILE A 582 -25.41 -23.89 -31.25
C ILE A 582 -25.17 -22.43 -31.66
N ASN A 583 -24.89 -21.54 -30.70
CA ASN A 583 -24.64 -20.13 -30.98
C ASN A 583 -23.40 -19.88 -31.85
N ASN A 584 -22.47 -20.84 -31.91
CA ASN A 584 -21.24 -20.75 -32.69
C ASN A 584 -21.30 -21.53 -34.01
N LEU A 585 -22.36 -22.32 -34.25
CA LEU A 585 -22.56 -23.02 -35.52
C LEU A 585 -22.78 -22.00 -36.65
N LYS A 586 -22.21 -22.28 -37.83
CA LYS A 586 -22.58 -21.59 -39.07
C LYS A 586 -23.74 -22.32 -39.76
N GLU A 587 -24.43 -21.65 -40.68
CA GLU A 587 -25.63 -22.15 -41.38
C GLU A 587 -25.44 -23.52 -42.08
N ASN A 588 -24.21 -23.88 -42.47
CA ASN A 588 -23.88 -25.17 -43.10
C ASN A 588 -23.06 -26.12 -42.20
N GLU A 589 -22.91 -25.80 -40.92
CA GLU A 589 -22.20 -26.62 -39.93
C GLU A 589 -23.20 -27.38 -39.05
N TYR A 590 -22.81 -28.57 -38.65
CA TYR A 590 -23.57 -29.43 -37.76
C TYR A 590 -22.67 -29.91 -36.62
N ALA A 591 -23.26 -30.10 -35.46
CA ALA A 591 -22.65 -30.81 -34.33
C ALA A 591 -23.46 -32.08 -34.04
N TYR A 592 -22.93 -32.99 -33.23
CA TYR A 592 -23.64 -34.21 -32.87
C TYR A 592 -23.78 -34.35 -31.37
N VAL A 593 -24.92 -34.87 -30.95
CA VAL A 593 -25.21 -35.23 -29.56
C VAL A 593 -25.27 -36.75 -29.48
N ILE A 594 -24.46 -37.31 -28.60
CA ILE A 594 -24.45 -38.73 -28.30
C ILE A 594 -25.01 -38.90 -26.90
N PHE A 595 -26.16 -39.57 -26.77
CA PHE A 595 -26.71 -39.98 -25.49
C PHE A 595 -26.20 -41.38 -25.15
N ILE A 596 -25.65 -41.57 -23.97
CA ILE A 596 -24.91 -42.76 -23.57
C ILE A 596 -25.43 -43.25 -22.22
N ASP A 597 -25.60 -44.56 -22.07
CA ASP A 597 -26.04 -45.20 -20.84
C ASP A 597 -25.07 -46.31 -20.44
N LEU A 598 -24.74 -46.36 -19.14
CA LEU A 598 -23.93 -47.42 -18.55
C LEU A 598 -24.75 -48.69 -18.34
N ASP A 599 -24.41 -49.74 -19.07
CA ASP A 599 -25.14 -50.99 -18.99
C ASP A 599 -24.95 -51.70 -17.63
N LYS A 600 -26.03 -52.29 -17.12
CA LYS A 600 -26.03 -53.21 -15.97
C LYS A 600 -25.50 -52.62 -14.65
N LEU A 601 -25.52 -51.29 -14.48
CA LEU A 601 -25.12 -50.65 -13.23
C LEU A 601 -25.85 -51.23 -12.00
N LYS A 602 -27.15 -51.54 -12.13
CA LYS A 602 -27.91 -52.19 -11.06
C LYS A 602 -27.37 -53.56 -10.68
N GLU A 603 -26.99 -54.39 -11.65
CA GLU A 603 -26.40 -55.72 -11.37
C GLU A 603 -25.03 -55.60 -10.70
N ILE A 604 -24.23 -54.58 -11.07
CA ILE A 604 -22.96 -54.26 -10.42
C ILE A 604 -23.21 -53.86 -8.96
N ASN A 605 -24.16 -52.96 -8.72
CA ASN A 605 -24.54 -52.53 -7.37
C ASN A 605 -25.05 -53.69 -6.51
N ASP A 606 -25.96 -54.51 -7.05
CA ASP A 606 -26.58 -55.62 -6.32
C ASP A 606 -25.55 -56.72 -5.98
N ARG A 607 -24.51 -56.89 -6.80
CA ARG A 607 -23.50 -57.94 -6.62
C ARG A 607 -22.25 -57.49 -5.85
N TYR A 608 -21.82 -56.25 -6.02
CA TYR A 608 -20.53 -55.75 -5.52
C TYR A 608 -20.64 -54.50 -4.63
N GLY A 609 -21.87 -54.05 -4.34
CA GLY A 609 -22.13 -52.88 -3.50
C GLY A 609 -22.05 -51.55 -4.24
N HIS A 610 -22.60 -50.50 -3.62
CA HIS A 610 -22.69 -49.17 -4.22
C HIS A 610 -21.33 -48.51 -4.51
N GLU A 611 -20.31 -48.73 -3.68
CA GLU A 611 -18.95 -48.23 -3.94
C GLU A 611 -18.38 -48.76 -5.27
N SER A 612 -18.71 -50.01 -5.62
CA SER A 612 -18.31 -50.61 -6.91
C SER A 612 -19.10 -50.00 -8.07
N GLY A 613 -20.35 -49.63 -7.86
CA GLY A 613 -21.15 -48.88 -8.83
C GLY A 613 -20.57 -47.48 -9.09
N ASP A 614 -20.16 -46.78 -8.04
CA ASP A 614 -19.49 -45.48 -8.16
C ASP A 614 -18.19 -45.62 -8.97
N CYS A 615 -17.40 -46.68 -8.73
CA CYS A 615 -16.23 -46.99 -9.55
C CYS A 615 -16.59 -47.26 -11.02
N ALA A 616 -17.68 -47.96 -11.30
CA ALA A 616 -18.14 -48.22 -12.67
C ALA A 616 -18.52 -46.92 -13.40
N ILE A 617 -19.14 -45.97 -12.69
CA ILE A 617 -19.51 -44.65 -13.22
C ILE A 617 -18.27 -43.80 -13.50
N ILE A 618 -17.28 -43.80 -12.59
CA ILE A 618 -15.98 -43.14 -12.81
C ILE A 618 -15.24 -43.76 -14.00
N MET A 619 -15.30 -45.07 -14.15
CA MET A 619 -14.65 -45.75 -15.27
C MET A 619 -15.34 -45.42 -16.59
N ALA A 620 -16.67 -45.35 -16.62
CA ALA A 620 -17.42 -44.87 -17.78
C ALA A 620 -17.02 -43.45 -18.18
N SER A 621 -16.90 -42.51 -17.23
CA SER A 621 -16.48 -41.14 -17.54
C SER A 621 -15.05 -41.09 -18.12
N LYS A 622 -14.12 -41.88 -17.58
CA LYS A 622 -12.75 -42.00 -18.11
C LYS A 622 -12.71 -42.61 -19.51
N ILE A 623 -13.54 -43.63 -19.80
CA ILE A 623 -13.66 -44.21 -21.15
C ILE A 623 -14.12 -43.13 -22.13
N LEU A 624 -15.11 -42.34 -21.76
CA LEU A 624 -15.64 -41.28 -22.61
C LEU A 624 -14.63 -40.15 -22.84
N LEU A 625 -13.91 -39.71 -21.80
CA LEU A 625 -12.84 -38.71 -21.95
C LEU A 625 -11.69 -39.22 -22.83
N GLY A 626 -11.34 -40.51 -22.74
CA GLY A 626 -10.33 -41.13 -23.60
C GLY A 626 -10.80 -41.31 -25.05
N ALA A 627 -12.08 -41.65 -25.24
CA ALA A 627 -12.67 -41.79 -26.56
C ALA A 627 -12.90 -40.44 -27.24
N PHE A 628 -13.17 -39.38 -26.48
CA PHE A 628 -13.56 -38.05 -26.96
C PHE A 628 -12.77 -36.91 -26.28
N PRO A 629 -11.44 -36.84 -26.46
CA PRO A 629 -10.57 -35.94 -25.69
C PRO A 629 -10.80 -34.44 -25.98
N ASP A 630 -11.20 -34.10 -27.20
CA ASP A 630 -11.35 -32.71 -27.64
C ASP A 630 -12.83 -32.24 -27.68
N ASP A 631 -13.76 -33.12 -27.28
CA ASP A 631 -15.20 -32.91 -27.31
C ASP A 631 -15.77 -32.70 -25.90
N ILE A 632 -17.05 -32.36 -25.80
CA ILE A 632 -17.69 -32.03 -24.52
C ILE A 632 -18.36 -33.28 -23.96
N VAL A 633 -17.91 -33.74 -22.80
CA VAL A 633 -18.45 -34.92 -22.10
C VAL A 633 -19.11 -34.49 -20.80
N GLY A 634 -20.28 -35.06 -20.50
CA GLY A 634 -20.95 -34.83 -19.22
C GLY A 634 -21.90 -35.92 -18.79
N ARG A 635 -22.23 -35.96 -17.50
CA ARG A 635 -23.17 -36.85 -16.86
C ARG A 635 -24.50 -36.13 -16.60
N VAL A 636 -25.58 -36.65 -17.16
CA VAL A 636 -26.90 -36.01 -17.13
C VAL A 636 -27.87 -36.69 -16.15
N GLY A 637 -27.60 -37.95 -15.78
CA GLY A 637 -28.39 -38.78 -14.87
C GLY A 637 -27.53 -39.73 -14.04
N GLY A 638 -28.14 -40.79 -13.50
CA GLY A 638 -27.45 -41.78 -12.65
C GLY A 638 -26.35 -42.53 -13.40
N ASP A 639 -26.75 -43.27 -14.41
CA ASP A 639 -25.95 -44.04 -15.37
C ASP A 639 -25.85 -43.37 -16.76
N GLU A 640 -26.45 -42.19 -16.91
CA GLU A 640 -26.62 -41.52 -18.19
C GLU A 640 -25.58 -40.41 -18.41
N PHE A 641 -24.99 -40.42 -19.60
CA PHE A 641 -23.97 -39.48 -20.08
C PHE A 641 -24.39 -38.87 -21.42
N LEU A 642 -23.82 -37.71 -21.73
CA LEU A 642 -24.03 -37.01 -22.98
C LEU A 642 -22.69 -36.49 -23.49
N VAL A 643 -22.41 -36.72 -24.77
CA VAL A 643 -21.23 -36.21 -25.48
C VAL A 643 -21.68 -35.29 -26.60
N ILE A 644 -21.05 -34.13 -26.73
CA ILE A 644 -21.28 -33.19 -27.84
C ILE A 644 -20.02 -33.16 -28.70
N ILE A 645 -20.14 -33.67 -29.92
CA ILE A 645 -19.06 -33.65 -30.91
C ILE A 645 -19.09 -32.31 -31.63
N LYS A 646 -17.97 -31.59 -31.57
CA LYS A 646 -17.84 -30.27 -32.20
C LYS A 646 -17.82 -30.37 -33.74
N PRO A 647 -18.18 -29.31 -34.48
CA PRO A 647 -18.25 -29.32 -35.95
C PRO A 647 -16.95 -29.69 -36.65
N ASP A 648 -15.81 -29.48 -36.01
CA ASP A 648 -14.50 -29.76 -36.60
C ASP A 648 -14.11 -31.26 -36.46
N HIS A 649 -14.89 -32.04 -35.71
CA HIS A 649 -14.56 -33.40 -35.31
C HIS A 649 -15.51 -34.48 -35.90
N LEU A 650 -16.28 -34.16 -36.95
CA LEU A 650 -17.36 -35.04 -37.44
C LEU A 650 -16.91 -36.44 -37.90
N LYS A 651 -15.66 -36.57 -38.37
CA LYS A 651 -15.09 -37.87 -38.79
C LYS A 651 -15.01 -38.89 -37.65
N ILE A 652 -15.10 -38.45 -36.41
CA ILE A 652 -15.08 -39.32 -35.22
C ILE A 652 -16.32 -40.23 -35.16
N ILE A 653 -17.43 -39.81 -35.77
CA ILE A 653 -18.73 -40.48 -35.65
C ILE A 653 -18.75 -41.83 -36.38
N GLU A 654 -18.00 -41.96 -37.47
CA GLU A 654 -17.90 -43.22 -38.24
C GLU A 654 -17.17 -44.33 -37.47
N HIS A 655 -16.45 -43.98 -36.38
CA HIS A 655 -15.59 -44.88 -35.62
C HIS A 655 -15.89 -44.86 -34.10
N ILE A 656 -17.13 -44.56 -33.70
CA ILE A 656 -17.50 -44.47 -32.27
C ILE A 656 -17.24 -45.81 -31.56
N ASP A 657 -17.67 -46.93 -32.15
CA ASP A 657 -17.48 -48.26 -31.56
C ASP A 657 -15.99 -48.59 -31.35
N ASP A 658 -15.17 -48.36 -32.38
CA ASP A 658 -13.73 -48.62 -32.34
C ASP A 658 -13.04 -47.81 -31.22
N ARG A 659 -13.45 -46.55 -31.05
CA ARG A 659 -12.87 -45.63 -30.05
C ARG A 659 -13.27 -45.98 -28.63
N ILE A 660 -14.56 -46.27 -28.40
CA ILE A 660 -15.05 -46.69 -27.08
C ILE A 660 -14.41 -48.03 -26.71
N GLU A 661 -14.31 -48.99 -27.64
CA GLU A 661 -13.67 -50.28 -27.39
C GLU A 661 -12.17 -50.13 -27.09
N ALA A 662 -11.45 -49.30 -27.83
CA ALA A 662 -10.04 -49.02 -27.58
C ALA A 662 -9.82 -48.37 -26.20
N ALA A 663 -10.63 -47.37 -25.83
CA ALA A 663 -10.56 -46.70 -24.53
C ALA A 663 -10.92 -47.66 -23.38
N THR A 664 -11.92 -48.53 -23.57
CA THR A 664 -12.31 -49.56 -22.61
C THR A 664 -11.16 -50.54 -22.36
N LYS A 665 -10.57 -51.10 -23.43
CA LYS A 665 -9.43 -52.03 -23.32
C LYS A 665 -8.19 -51.39 -22.69
N ALA A 666 -7.97 -50.09 -22.90
CA ALA A 666 -6.87 -49.38 -22.27
C ALA A 666 -7.08 -49.29 -20.74
N LEU A 667 -8.30 -48.92 -20.32
CA LEU A 667 -8.67 -48.81 -18.91
C LEU A 667 -8.74 -50.16 -18.18
N GLU A 668 -9.21 -51.22 -18.84
CA GLU A 668 -9.21 -52.58 -18.26
C GLU A 668 -7.79 -53.13 -17.99
N LYS A 669 -6.78 -52.68 -18.75
CA LYS A 669 -5.37 -53.03 -18.46
C LYS A 669 -4.82 -52.28 -17.26
N GLU A 670 -5.29 -51.05 -17.03
CA GLU A 670 -4.85 -50.19 -15.94
C GLU A 670 -5.53 -50.54 -14.61
N TYR A 671 -6.81 -50.95 -14.66
CA TYR A 671 -7.61 -51.25 -13.47
C TYR A 671 -8.21 -52.67 -13.53
N GLN A 672 -7.90 -53.50 -12.53
CA GLN A 672 -8.42 -54.87 -12.41
C GLN A 672 -9.70 -54.93 -11.54
N TYR A 673 -10.83 -54.47 -12.08
CA TYR A 673 -12.13 -54.59 -11.42
C TYR A 673 -12.82 -55.94 -11.71
N PRO A 674 -13.70 -56.45 -10.83
CA PRO A 674 -14.40 -57.73 -11.00
C PRO A 674 -15.60 -57.67 -11.97
N PHE A 675 -15.74 -56.57 -12.72
CA PHE A 675 -16.79 -56.32 -13.70
C PHE A 675 -16.21 -55.56 -14.90
N THR A 676 -16.85 -55.72 -16.05
CA THR A 676 -16.54 -54.99 -17.28
C THR A 676 -17.54 -53.86 -17.49
N VAL A 677 -17.07 -52.69 -17.88
CA VAL A 677 -17.93 -51.56 -18.22
C VAL A 677 -18.31 -51.65 -19.68
N SER A 678 -19.62 -51.64 -19.98
CA SER A 678 -20.12 -51.52 -21.34
C SER A 678 -21.09 -50.35 -21.46
N LEU A 679 -21.01 -49.66 -22.59
CA LEU A 679 -21.78 -48.46 -22.85
C LEU A 679 -22.70 -48.70 -24.06
N SER A 680 -23.96 -48.31 -23.90
CA SER A 680 -24.92 -48.22 -25.00
C SER A 680 -25.09 -46.76 -25.38
N TYR A 681 -25.18 -46.43 -26.67
CA TYR A 681 -25.29 -45.05 -27.11
C TYR A 681 -26.23 -44.87 -28.30
N GLY A 682 -26.71 -43.64 -28.48
CA GLY A 682 -27.51 -43.20 -29.61
C GLY A 682 -27.08 -41.79 -30.03
N VAL A 683 -27.13 -41.51 -31.33
CA VAL A 683 -26.58 -40.30 -31.93
C VAL A 683 -27.69 -39.48 -32.57
N SER A 684 -27.68 -38.17 -32.36
CA SER A 684 -28.56 -37.20 -33.00
C SER A 684 -27.77 -35.97 -33.46
N ILE A 685 -28.36 -35.15 -34.32
CA ILE A 685 -27.69 -34.02 -34.98
C ILE A 685 -28.21 -32.70 -34.39
N LEU A 686 -27.28 -31.78 -34.13
CA LEU A 686 -27.54 -30.36 -33.84
C LEU A 686 -27.19 -29.54 -35.07
N ASP A 687 -28.08 -28.65 -35.49
CA ASP A 687 -27.88 -27.75 -36.61
C ASP A 687 -28.04 -26.28 -36.21
N TYR A 688 -27.73 -25.37 -37.14
CA TYR A 688 -27.87 -23.93 -36.94
C TYR A 688 -29.30 -23.47 -36.61
N TYR A 689 -30.32 -24.20 -37.06
CA TYR A 689 -31.73 -23.86 -36.86
C TYR A 689 -32.32 -24.43 -35.57
N THR A 690 -31.50 -25.11 -34.77
CA THR A 690 -31.91 -25.72 -33.51
C THR A 690 -32.20 -24.66 -32.44
N ASP A 691 -33.43 -24.66 -31.91
CA ASP A 691 -33.91 -23.79 -30.82
C ASP A 691 -34.10 -24.55 -29.48
N GLU A 692 -34.52 -23.85 -28.42
CA GLU A 692 -34.66 -24.47 -27.09
C GLU A 692 -35.65 -25.64 -27.05
N HIS A 693 -36.70 -25.62 -27.88
CA HIS A 693 -37.68 -26.69 -27.93
C HIS A 693 -37.11 -27.89 -28.69
N THR A 694 -36.38 -27.64 -29.79
CA THR A 694 -35.74 -28.69 -30.59
C THR A 694 -34.56 -29.35 -29.89
N ILE A 695 -33.83 -28.67 -29.00
CA ILE A 695 -32.76 -29.32 -28.19
C ILE A 695 -33.31 -30.52 -27.42
N LYS A 696 -34.49 -30.37 -26.81
CA LYS A 696 -35.10 -31.46 -26.03
C LYS A 696 -35.47 -32.62 -26.95
N ASP A 697 -36.11 -32.34 -28.08
CA ASP A 697 -36.52 -33.34 -29.05
C ASP A 697 -35.31 -34.10 -29.63
N ILE A 698 -34.18 -33.42 -29.83
CA ILE A 698 -32.91 -33.99 -30.32
C ILE A 698 -32.29 -34.94 -29.28
N ILE A 699 -32.30 -34.54 -28.00
CA ILE A 699 -31.83 -35.40 -26.91
C ILE A 699 -32.75 -36.62 -26.76
N ASP A 700 -34.06 -36.42 -26.79
CA ASP A 700 -35.05 -37.50 -26.71
C ASP A 700 -34.91 -38.46 -27.92
N ALA A 701 -34.57 -37.95 -29.11
CA ALA A 701 -34.25 -38.79 -30.27
C ALA A 701 -32.97 -39.61 -30.06
N ALA A 702 -31.90 -39.01 -29.53
CA ALA A 702 -30.67 -39.72 -29.20
C ALA A 702 -30.90 -40.82 -28.14
N ASP A 703 -31.71 -40.56 -27.13
CA ASP A 703 -32.12 -41.54 -26.11
C ASP A 703 -32.89 -42.73 -26.72
N ASN A 704 -33.83 -42.46 -27.62
CA ASN A 704 -34.55 -43.53 -28.35
C ASN A 704 -33.59 -44.41 -29.17
N PHE A 705 -32.62 -43.81 -29.88
CA PHE A 705 -31.60 -44.58 -30.61
C PHE A 705 -30.68 -45.38 -29.68
N MET A 706 -30.35 -44.84 -28.51
CA MET A 706 -29.59 -45.54 -27.47
C MET A 706 -30.35 -46.78 -26.99
N TYR A 707 -31.66 -46.65 -26.73
CA TYR A 707 -32.49 -47.76 -26.31
C TYR A 707 -32.57 -48.87 -27.36
N GLU A 708 -32.66 -48.52 -28.65
CA GLU A 708 -32.59 -49.50 -29.74
C GLU A 708 -31.25 -50.23 -29.80
N HIS A 709 -30.14 -49.49 -29.63
CA HIS A 709 -28.80 -50.07 -29.58
C HIS A 709 -28.66 -51.06 -28.41
N LYS A 710 -29.14 -50.67 -27.22
CA LYS A 710 -29.17 -51.51 -26.01
C LYS A 710 -29.98 -52.80 -26.23
N ARG A 711 -31.11 -52.72 -26.94
CA ARG A 711 -31.93 -53.91 -27.30
C ARG A 711 -31.22 -54.84 -28.27
N LYS A 712 -30.57 -54.31 -29.31
CA LYS A 712 -29.82 -55.11 -30.31
C LYS A 712 -28.63 -55.84 -29.68
N ARG A 713 -27.94 -55.21 -28.73
CA ARG A 713 -26.86 -55.87 -27.96
C ARG A 713 -27.41 -57.01 -27.10
N ARG A 714 -28.54 -56.80 -26.41
CA ARG A 714 -29.20 -57.86 -25.61
C ARG A 714 -29.72 -59.05 -26.43
N SER A 715 -30.06 -58.87 -27.70
CA SER A 715 -30.45 -60.00 -28.58
C SER A 715 -29.26 -60.76 -29.18
N ASN A 716 -28.08 -60.16 -29.18
CA ASN A 716 -26.83 -60.73 -29.71
C ASN A 716 -25.84 -61.19 -28.61
N SER A 717 -26.23 -61.05 -27.33
CA SER A 717 -25.49 -61.53 -26.15
C SER A 717 -26.17 -62.76 -25.60
#